data_AF-A0A316ZBY4-F1
#
_entry.id   AF-A0A316ZBY4-F1
#
_cell.length_a   1.000
_cell.length_b   1.000
_cell.length_c   1.000
_cell.angle_alpha   90.00
_cell.angle_beta   90.00
_cell.angle_gamma   90.00
#
_symmetry.space_group_name_H-M   'P 1'
#
loop_
_entity.id
_entity.type
_entity.pdbx_description
1 polymer ?
#
loop_
_entity_poly.entity_id
_entity_poly.type
_entity_poly.pdbx_seq_one_letter_code
_entity_poly.pdbx_strand_id
1 'polypeptide(L)'
;MSILQSADPAVLRSKLSEIIAGADAAAREEASRGRIELKRGYCTIPLPGIDVPFHSRVLGGGVPEFHAFLSKRIGDINPDILVGKYIPNLVAKPFELTKSYAELIFATTDSPRLGKMLQNWEADGWGTPEKRQRLAKELLLLLLSHQFASPVRWIETQDVFFNAPYSFERFIEFGPSPTLKGMAQKTAALKYAARDQAKGKRRAMFCHSGDKDKIYYNFADAEAAAVETTPAGPSSAAAPAPAAAAPAPAAAAPAPAAAPSGGAAAADVPDEPLKAVDTLRVILAQKLKKPLAEVPLSKAIKDLVGGKSTLQNELIASLSEEFANLPERGEEMPLEELGATLAAGYSGAPGKYTSALVARMVGGKMPGGFNLATAKAHLNRTWGLGPGRTDAVLLVALTQEPAKRLGAEGDAKAFLDTAAQQYAQNAGITLSSGGGGGGGGGGGGGSTISAEELEKLQGRHDEHARRQIQILERYIGVDGRAGARLAESTKAELAAAQGQLDAISREHGETYINMIMPRFDALKARHFASYWNWSRQDAQHLWYDILSGRLTTVDREITQRCLTILARADATLIELMAYTIAKVDPTQGPTYALAKEFGQMLLENCREALSHPPTYKEVYAPTAPHTQITAKGDIVYEEVKREGVRKLEAYVAEMAAGTRVGPQVNVEAAREQMAKLWTLIRNEPSFSKVGKNTIKSMYTEVVRSLGPTRQLGAGPRSGPRHRRQSSQAGPRPVVLPEPAALPENREPFLNFKRKVGGEWQTSTQLTGVYMTLLEDMAKNGVTFQGQNALLTGVGKGSIALEVAKGLLAGGARVVITTSSYSRATLDFYKTIFQNVGARGATLTVVPFNGASKEDVQNLVTYIYETLRMDLDILIPFAAISVVGKQIDDIDDRAEVAFRAMLTNVVRLLGAVKAVKAAKHIVSRPTVVLLPLSPNHGVFGK
;
A
#
# COMPACT_ATOMS: atom_id res chain seq x y z
N MET A 1 -14.88 8.47 51.10
CA MET A 1 -13.45 8.76 51.39
C MET A 1 -12.83 7.48 51.91
N SER A 2 -11.78 6.97 51.26
CA SER A 2 -11.17 5.67 51.58
C SER A 2 -10.03 5.85 52.60
N ILE A 3 -9.83 4.81 53.43
CA ILE A 3 -8.90 4.62 54.56
C ILE A 3 -7.46 5.18 54.35
N LEU A 4 -7.05 5.44 53.10
CA LEU A 4 -5.75 6.00 52.74
C LEU A 4 -5.54 7.48 53.15
N GLN A 5 -6.60 8.25 53.39
CA GLN A 5 -6.47 9.66 53.77
C GLN A 5 -6.18 9.89 55.27
N SER A 6 -6.23 8.85 56.11
CA SER A 6 -6.02 8.94 57.57
C SER A 6 -4.78 8.20 58.07
N ALA A 7 -3.96 7.63 57.18
CA ALA A 7 -2.78 6.86 57.57
C ALA A 7 -1.53 7.73 57.66
N ASP A 8 -0.77 7.58 58.76
CA ASP A 8 0.52 8.26 58.97
C ASP A 8 1.49 7.94 57.81
N PRO A 9 1.98 8.97 57.07
CA PRO A 9 2.90 8.79 55.96
C PRO A 9 4.18 8.00 56.31
N ALA A 10 4.62 8.05 57.56
CA ALA A 10 5.80 7.31 58.03
C ALA A 10 5.52 5.80 58.09
N VAL A 11 4.35 5.42 58.63
CA VAL A 11 3.90 4.02 58.71
C VAL A 11 3.65 3.45 57.31
N LEU A 12 3.09 4.26 56.41
CA LEU A 12 2.85 3.86 55.02
C LEU A 12 4.17 3.60 54.28
N ARG A 13 5.19 4.47 54.45
CA ARG A 13 6.52 4.27 53.87
C ARG A 13 7.21 3.03 54.39
N SER A 14 7.09 2.77 55.68
CA SER A 14 7.68 1.57 56.30
C SER A 14 7.09 0.30 55.69
N LYS A 15 5.75 0.18 55.66
CA LYS A 15 5.07 -0.96 55.03
C LYS A 15 5.37 -1.10 53.53
N LEU A 16 5.41 0.00 52.79
CA LEU A 16 5.79 -0.01 51.38
C LEU A 16 7.21 -0.53 51.18
N SER A 17 8.16 -0.12 52.04
CA SER A 17 9.55 -0.59 51.98
C SER A 17 9.65 -2.09 52.25
N GLU A 18 8.85 -2.60 53.19
CA GLU A 18 8.77 -4.03 53.51
C GLU A 18 8.20 -4.86 52.35
N ILE A 19 7.11 -4.37 51.72
CA ILE A 19 6.51 -5.00 50.53
C ILE A 19 7.50 -4.98 49.35
N ILE A 20 8.20 -3.86 49.14
CA ILE A 20 9.19 -3.72 48.06
C ILE A 20 10.37 -4.67 48.30
N ALA A 21 10.86 -4.78 49.53
CA ALA A 21 11.95 -5.71 49.87
C ALA A 21 11.55 -7.18 49.64
N GLY A 22 10.32 -7.56 49.99
CA GLY A 22 9.79 -8.89 49.73
C GLY A 22 9.65 -9.20 48.23
N ALA A 23 9.17 -8.22 47.45
CA ALA A 23 9.06 -8.37 46.00
C ALA A 23 10.44 -8.43 45.30
N ASP A 24 11.43 -7.67 45.75
CA ASP A 24 12.81 -7.70 45.23
C ASP A 24 13.49 -9.04 45.53
N ALA A 25 13.29 -9.60 46.73
CA ALA A 25 13.80 -10.93 47.08
C ALA A 25 13.21 -12.03 46.18
N ALA A 26 11.89 -12.01 45.96
CA ALA A 26 11.22 -12.97 45.06
C ALA A 26 11.69 -12.83 43.61
N ALA A 27 11.87 -11.60 43.11
CA ALA A 27 12.37 -11.35 41.77
C ALA A 27 13.82 -11.81 41.58
N ARG A 28 14.69 -11.64 42.59
CA ARG A 28 16.08 -12.14 42.55
C ARG A 28 16.15 -13.66 42.55
N GLU A 29 15.24 -14.34 43.26
CA GLU A 29 15.12 -15.81 43.20
C GLU A 29 14.67 -16.27 41.81
N GLU A 30 13.66 -15.62 41.21
CA GLU A 30 13.17 -15.94 39.86
C GLU A 30 14.23 -15.67 38.78
N ALA A 31 15.01 -14.58 38.92
CA ALA A 31 16.15 -14.28 38.03
C ALA A 31 17.25 -15.35 38.06
N SER A 32 17.43 -16.05 39.19
CA SER A 32 18.42 -17.14 39.29
C SER A 32 18.06 -18.36 38.44
N ARG A 33 16.79 -18.47 38.01
CA ARG A 33 16.26 -19.56 37.17
C ARG A 33 16.19 -19.20 35.67
N GLY A 34 16.58 -17.98 35.28
CA GLY A 34 16.57 -17.52 33.89
C GLY A 34 16.07 -16.07 33.72
N ARG A 35 15.75 -15.68 32.49
CA ARG A 35 15.17 -14.35 32.19
C ARG A 35 13.74 -14.29 32.75
N ILE A 36 13.44 -13.32 33.62
CA ILE A 36 12.10 -13.13 34.20
C ILE A 36 11.11 -12.76 33.08
N GLU A 37 10.07 -13.57 32.90
CA GLU A 37 8.95 -13.24 32.03
C GLU A 37 7.99 -12.27 32.74
N LEU A 38 7.90 -11.04 32.23
CA LEU A 38 7.02 -10.03 32.80
C LEU A 38 5.56 -10.39 32.57
N LYS A 39 4.84 -10.70 33.66
CA LYS A 39 3.39 -10.91 33.67
C LYS A 39 2.66 -9.62 34.07
N ARG A 40 1.41 -9.49 33.65
CA ARG A 40 0.56 -8.36 34.03
C ARG A 40 0.28 -8.40 35.54
N GLY A 41 0.71 -7.36 36.25
CA GLY A 41 0.52 -7.20 37.69
C GLY A 41 -0.39 -6.02 38.03
N TYR A 42 -0.54 -5.76 39.33
CA TYR A 42 -1.34 -4.63 39.84
C TYR A 42 -0.75 -3.26 39.46
N CYS A 43 0.57 -3.16 39.37
CA CYS A 43 1.30 -1.93 39.04
C CYS A 43 2.13 -2.05 37.74
N THR A 44 2.08 -3.19 37.05
CA THR A 44 2.90 -3.49 35.87
C THR A 44 2.05 -4.01 34.72
N ILE A 45 2.22 -3.42 33.53
CA ILE A 45 1.60 -3.90 32.29
C ILE A 45 2.76 -4.24 31.35
N PRO A 46 3.06 -5.53 31.10
CA PRO A 46 4.10 -5.91 30.16
C PRO A 46 3.65 -5.53 28.75
N LEU A 47 4.52 -4.82 28.03
CA LEU A 47 4.36 -4.50 26.62
C LEU A 47 5.29 -5.43 25.82
N PRO A 48 4.76 -6.49 25.17
CA PRO A 48 5.59 -7.44 24.44
C PRO A 48 6.36 -6.74 23.30
N GLY A 49 7.66 -6.98 23.19
CA GLY A 49 8.49 -6.45 22.11
C GLY A 49 9.07 -5.05 22.30
N ILE A 50 8.88 -4.42 23.47
CA ILE A 50 9.46 -3.09 23.75
C ILE A 50 10.30 -3.14 25.02
N ASP A 51 11.64 -3.15 24.86
CA ASP A 51 12.64 -3.27 25.94
C ASP A 51 13.23 -1.89 26.35
N VAL A 52 12.45 -0.82 26.21
CA VAL A 52 12.85 0.55 26.57
C VAL A 52 11.76 1.18 27.46
N PRO A 53 12.10 1.69 28.67
CA PRO A 53 11.12 2.36 29.51
C PRO A 53 10.70 3.68 28.86
N PHE A 54 9.50 3.71 28.29
CA PHE A 54 8.88 4.93 27.78
C PHE A 54 8.84 6.00 28.90
N HIS A 55 9.16 7.25 28.56
CA HIS A 55 9.09 8.39 29.48
C HIS A 55 10.07 8.33 30.68
N SER A 56 11.25 7.75 30.45
CA SER A 56 12.31 7.64 31.47
C SER A 56 13.37 8.75 31.34
N ARG A 57 13.90 9.20 32.48
CA ARG A 57 15.07 10.10 32.54
C ARG A 57 16.30 9.51 31.85
N VAL A 58 16.37 8.19 31.71
CA VAL A 58 17.43 7.49 30.95
C VAL A 58 17.46 7.94 29.48
N LEU A 59 16.31 8.32 28.92
CA LEU A 59 16.19 8.85 27.56
C LEU A 59 16.49 10.35 27.46
N GLY A 60 16.83 11.01 28.57
CA GLY A 60 17.12 12.44 28.62
C GLY A 60 18.28 12.86 27.72
N GLY A 61 19.27 11.98 27.54
CA GLY A 61 20.39 12.22 26.62
C GLY A 61 19.99 12.35 25.15
N GLY A 62 18.84 11.80 24.74
CA GLY A 62 18.33 11.84 23.36
C GLY A 62 17.39 13.01 23.05
N VAL A 63 17.06 13.84 24.05
CA VAL A 63 16.17 15.00 23.89
C VAL A 63 16.73 16.04 22.90
N PRO A 64 18.05 16.37 22.90
CA PRO A 64 18.62 17.30 21.93
C PRO A 64 18.50 16.82 20.47
N GLU A 65 18.76 15.53 20.21
CA GLU A 65 18.65 14.91 18.89
C GLU A 65 17.19 14.87 18.43
N PHE A 66 16.27 14.53 19.34
CA PHE A 66 14.84 14.50 19.05
C PHE A 66 14.28 15.92 18.81
N HIS A 67 14.74 16.92 19.56
CA HIS A 67 14.45 18.33 19.29
C HIS A 67 14.98 18.74 17.90
N ALA A 68 16.21 18.38 17.54
CA ALA A 68 16.77 18.66 16.22
C ALA A 68 15.93 18.01 15.11
N PHE A 69 15.49 16.77 15.30
CA PHE A 69 14.60 16.06 14.39
C PHE A 69 13.25 16.76 14.23
N LEU A 70 12.57 17.09 15.35
CA LEU A 70 11.28 17.79 15.32
C LEU A 70 11.40 19.17 14.68
N SER A 71 12.50 19.89 14.94
CA SER A 71 12.71 21.24 14.38
C SER A 71 12.82 21.26 12.85
N LYS A 72 13.26 20.15 12.23
CA LYS A 72 13.31 19.96 10.78
C LYS A 72 11.95 19.60 10.16
N ARG A 73 11.04 19.00 10.93
CA ARG A 73 9.74 18.51 10.42
C ARG A 73 8.57 19.43 10.74
N ILE A 74 8.68 20.22 11.80
CA ILE A 74 7.66 21.17 12.21
C ILE A 74 7.96 22.51 11.55
N GLY A 75 7.13 22.87 10.56
CA GLY A 75 7.18 24.14 9.83
C GLY A 75 6.65 25.32 10.64
N ASP A 76 6.10 26.32 9.97
CA ASP A 76 5.44 27.44 10.65
C ASP A 76 4.09 26.99 11.22
N ILE A 77 3.83 27.36 12.47
CA ILE A 77 2.62 26.96 13.20
C ILE A 77 1.74 28.19 13.40
N ASN A 78 0.45 28.03 13.09
CA ASN A 78 -0.55 29.00 13.51
C ASN A 78 -0.75 28.91 15.05
N PRO A 79 -0.43 29.93 15.85
CA PRO A 79 -0.55 29.83 17.29
C PRO A 79 -2.00 29.69 17.78
N ASP A 80 -2.98 30.17 16.99
CA ASP A 80 -4.40 30.18 17.37
C ASP A 80 -5.06 28.78 17.39
N ILE A 81 -4.43 27.79 16.76
CA ILE A 81 -4.87 26.38 16.85
C ILE A 81 -4.34 25.68 18.11
N LEU A 82 -3.31 26.23 18.76
CA LEU A 82 -2.70 25.65 19.95
C LEU A 82 -3.14 26.37 21.22
N VAL A 83 -3.13 27.70 21.23
CA VAL A 83 -3.41 28.49 22.43
C VAL A 83 -4.79 28.15 22.98
N GLY A 84 -4.83 27.70 24.24
CA GLY A 84 -6.07 27.29 24.91
C GLY A 84 -6.75 26.02 24.36
N LYS A 85 -6.17 25.34 23.36
CA LYS A 85 -6.75 24.11 22.74
C LYS A 85 -5.84 22.89 22.90
N TYR A 86 -4.53 23.10 22.87
CA TYR A 86 -3.55 22.06 23.10
C TYR A 86 -3.17 22.00 24.58
N ILE A 87 -3.22 20.81 25.17
CA ILE A 87 -2.77 20.56 26.55
C ILE A 87 -1.64 19.52 26.47
N PRO A 88 -0.36 19.93 26.59
CA PRO A 88 0.76 19.00 26.57
C PRO A 88 0.80 18.12 27.82
N ASN A 89 1.08 16.83 27.61
CA ASN A 89 1.23 15.83 28.67
C ASN A 89 2.37 16.15 29.66
N LEU A 90 3.32 17.00 29.28
CA LEU A 90 4.49 17.35 30.08
C LEU A 90 4.13 18.27 31.27
N VAL A 91 3.31 19.29 31.04
CA VAL A 91 2.97 20.30 32.06
C VAL A 91 1.51 20.25 32.51
N ALA A 92 0.64 19.55 31.78
CA ALA A 92 -0.79 19.40 32.08
C ALA A 92 -1.49 20.76 32.32
N LYS A 93 -1.17 21.76 31.50
CA LYS A 93 -1.84 23.07 31.46
C LYS A 93 -2.12 23.47 30.01
N PRO A 94 -3.17 24.26 29.73
CA PRO A 94 -3.42 24.78 28.39
C PRO A 94 -2.22 25.53 27.83
N PHE A 95 -1.95 25.35 26.55
CA PHE A 95 -0.85 26.01 25.88
C PHE A 95 -1.06 27.52 25.85
N GLU A 96 -0.05 28.27 26.28
CA GLU A 96 -0.05 29.73 26.34
C GLU A 96 1.27 30.30 25.80
N LEU A 97 1.24 31.58 25.39
CA LEU A 97 2.42 32.32 24.91
C LEU A 97 2.82 33.41 25.90
N THR A 98 2.79 33.07 27.18
CA THR A 98 3.14 33.98 28.27
C THR A 98 4.52 33.63 28.82
N LYS A 99 5.19 34.63 29.39
CA LYS A 99 6.49 34.43 30.07
C LYS A 99 6.36 33.42 31.22
N SER A 100 5.28 33.51 31.98
CA SER A 100 4.96 32.56 33.07
C SER A 100 4.77 31.12 32.58
N TYR A 101 4.21 30.91 31.39
CA TYR A 101 4.11 29.58 30.79
C TYR A 101 5.46 29.04 30.32
N ALA A 102 6.34 29.90 29.78
CA ALA A 102 7.71 29.53 29.47
C ALA A 102 8.52 29.19 30.74
N GLU A 103 8.36 29.95 31.83
CA GLU A 103 8.97 29.65 33.13
C GLU A 103 8.49 28.29 33.69
N LEU A 104 7.21 27.96 33.53
CA LEU A 104 6.65 26.66 33.91
C LEU A 104 7.31 25.50 33.14
N ILE A 105 7.48 25.66 31.82
CA ILE A 105 8.17 24.67 30.99
C ILE A 105 9.63 24.55 31.44
N PHE A 106 10.30 25.66 31.72
CA PHE A 106 11.69 25.65 32.19
C PHE A 106 11.83 24.93 33.53
N ALA A 107 10.96 25.21 34.51
CA ALA A 107 10.95 24.52 35.79
C ALA A 107 10.74 23.00 35.68
N THR A 108 10.08 22.54 34.61
CA THR A 108 9.83 21.12 34.35
C THR A 108 10.95 20.44 33.55
N THR A 109 11.63 21.19 32.68
CA THR A 109 12.57 20.64 31.67
C THR A 109 14.04 20.93 31.94
N ASP A 110 14.34 21.95 32.74
CA ASP A 110 15.68 22.52 32.94
C ASP A 110 16.43 22.79 31.62
N SER A 111 15.68 23.17 30.57
CA SER A 111 16.23 23.30 29.23
C SER A 111 17.21 24.47 29.12
N PRO A 112 18.49 24.25 28.76
CA PRO A 112 19.47 25.33 28.60
C PRO A 112 19.08 26.35 27.52
N ARG A 113 18.32 25.91 26.51
CA ARG A 113 17.81 26.75 25.43
C ARG A 113 16.75 27.71 25.93
N LEU A 114 15.78 27.20 26.69
CA LEU A 114 14.73 28.01 27.28
C LEU A 114 15.27 28.94 28.38
N GLY A 115 16.27 28.49 29.14
CA GLY A 115 16.97 29.33 30.13
C GLY A 115 17.60 30.57 29.49
N LYS A 116 18.27 30.43 28.34
CA LYS A 116 18.80 31.58 27.57
C LYS A 116 17.70 32.49 27.04
N MET A 117 16.58 31.92 26.57
CA MET A 117 15.43 32.71 26.09
C MET A 117 14.78 33.52 27.22
N LEU A 118 14.67 32.96 28.42
CA LEU A 118 14.11 33.63 29.59
C LEU A 118 15.02 34.75 30.11
N GLN A 119 16.35 34.55 30.10
CA GLN A 119 17.32 35.58 30.49
C GLN A 119 17.25 36.83 29.60
N ASN A 120 17.02 36.65 28.29
CA ASN A 120 16.94 37.74 27.32
C ASN A 120 15.50 38.05 26.87
N TRP A 121 14.49 37.66 27.66
CA TRP A 121 13.08 37.69 27.23
C TRP A 121 12.62 39.06 26.69
N GLU A 122 12.94 40.13 27.42
CA GLU A 122 12.59 41.51 27.06
C GLU A 122 13.50 42.06 25.95
N ALA A 123 14.81 41.80 26.04
CA ALA A 123 15.80 42.30 25.06
C ALA A 123 15.56 41.71 23.66
N ASP A 124 15.16 40.44 23.59
CA ASP A 124 14.80 39.77 22.36
C ASP A 124 13.32 39.96 21.99
N GLY A 125 12.50 40.63 22.79
CA GLY A 125 11.09 40.87 22.48
C GLY A 125 10.27 39.57 22.25
N TRP A 126 10.53 38.51 23.01
CA TRP A 126 9.84 37.22 22.81
C TRP A 126 8.33 37.29 23.03
N GLY A 127 7.86 38.23 23.86
CA GLY A 127 6.44 38.49 24.12
C GLY A 127 5.74 39.39 23.10
N THR A 128 6.42 39.88 22.06
CA THR A 128 5.80 40.81 21.09
C THR A 128 4.98 40.07 20.01
N PRO A 129 3.97 40.72 19.41
CA PRO A 129 3.14 40.12 18.36
C PRO A 129 3.96 39.62 17.16
N GLU A 130 5.07 40.29 16.83
CA GLU A 130 5.92 39.97 15.68
C GLU A 130 6.66 38.62 15.87
N LYS A 131 6.93 38.23 17.12
CA LYS A 131 7.61 36.96 17.45
C LYS A 131 6.65 35.86 17.93
N ARG A 132 5.34 36.13 17.95
CA ARG A 132 4.31 35.21 18.44
C ARG A 132 4.38 33.81 17.82
N GLN A 133 4.55 33.71 16.50
CA GLN A 133 4.69 32.42 15.80
C GLN A 133 5.99 31.70 16.16
N ARG A 134 7.09 32.44 16.26
CA ARG A 134 8.40 31.88 16.62
C ARG A 134 8.40 31.37 18.06
N LEU A 135 7.82 32.12 18.99
CA LEU A 135 7.66 31.69 20.39
C LEU A 135 6.80 30.42 20.47
N ALA A 136 5.68 30.37 19.75
CA ALA A 136 4.81 29.20 19.72
C ALA A 136 5.54 27.94 19.22
N LYS A 137 6.34 28.08 18.16
CA LYS A 137 7.16 27.01 17.61
C LYS A 137 8.21 26.51 18.60
N GLU A 138 8.96 27.41 19.22
CA GLU A 138 10.01 27.06 20.19
C GLU A 138 9.42 26.36 21.42
N LEU A 139 8.33 26.87 21.99
CA LEU A 139 7.68 26.25 23.14
C LEU A 139 7.08 24.88 22.79
N LEU A 140 6.47 24.73 21.60
CA LEU A 140 5.95 23.43 21.16
C LEU A 140 7.07 22.40 20.97
N LEU A 141 8.18 22.79 20.33
CA LEU A 141 9.33 21.92 20.13
C LEU A 141 9.92 21.44 21.46
N LEU A 142 10.03 22.34 22.44
CA LEU A 142 10.50 22.00 23.79
C LEU A 142 9.54 21.05 24.50
N LEU A 143 8.23 21.29 24.42
CA LEU A 143 7.22 20.41 25.02
C LEU A 143 7.28 19.00 24.43
N LEU A 144 7.31 18.87 23.10
CA LEU A 144 7.32 17.57 22.41
C LEU A 144 8.64 16.82 22.59
N SER A 145 9.77 17.53 22.53
CA SER A 145 11.09 16.91 22.68
C SER A 145 11.31 16.38 24.09
N HIS A 146 10.93 17.14 25.11
CA HIS A 146 11.06 16.70 26.50
C HIS A 146 9.97 15.71 26.92
N GLN A 147 8.80 15.70 26.27
CA GLN A 147 7.76 14.70 26.52
C GLN A 147 8.28 13.28 26.31
N PHE A 148 9.15 13.06 25.32
CA PHE A 148 9.76 11.74 25.06
C PHE A 148 10.47 11.12 26.28
N ALA A 149 11.07 11.95 27.14
CA ALA A 149 11.87 11.53 28.28
C ALA A 149 11.24 11.88 29.65
N SER A 150 9.98 12.29 29.68
CA SER A 150 9.31 12.78 30.90
C SER A 150 7.96 12.11 31.12
N PRO A 151 7.55 11.85 32.38
CA PRO A 151 6.30 11.14 32.69
C PRO A 151 5.06 11.87 32.16
N VAL A 152 4.08 11.09 31.69
CA VAL A 152 2.80 11.59 31.18
C VAL A 152 1.88 11.97 32.35
N ARG A 153 1.56 13.26 32.47
CA ARG A 153 0.70 13.79 33.54
C ARG A 153 -0.79 13.71 33.17
N TRP A 154 -1.26 12.50 32.90
CA TRP A 154 -2.61 12.29 32.38
C TRP A 154 -3.70 12.56 33.42
N ILE A 155 -3.44 12.31 34.71
CA ILE A 155 -4.41 12.58 35.79
C ILE A 155 -4.72 14.08 35.86
N GLU A 156 -3.67 14.92 35.90
CA GLU A 156 -3.84 16.37 35.95
C GLU A 156 -4.43 16.92 34.64
N THR A 157 -4.06 16.33 33.50
CA THR A 157 -4.63 16.69 32.19
C THR A 157 -6.14 16.43 32.16
N GLN A 158 -6.59 15.30 32.71
CA GLN A 158 -8.02 15.03 32.88
C GLN A 158 -8.68 16.07 33.77
N ASP A 159 -8.09 16.35 34.93
CA ASP A 159 -8.64 17.33 35.86
C ASP A 159 -8.79 18.72 35.23
N VAL A 160 -7.91 19.13 34.30
CA VAL A 160 -8.04 20.38 33.52
C VAL A 160 -9.30 20.39 32.67
N PHE A 161 -9.55 19.34 31.88
CA PHE A 161 -10.71 19.36 30.98
C PHE A 161 -12.05 19.10 31.71
N PHE A 162 -12.04 18.41 32.86
CA PHE A 162 -13.23 18.22 33.69
C PHE A 162 -13.68 19.51 34.40
N ASN A 163 -12.74 20.42 34.67
CA ASN A 163 -12.95 21.71 35.34
C ASN A 163 -13.11 22.89 34.36
N ALA A 164 -13.47 24.07 34.87
CA ALA A 164 -13.48 25.30 34.08
C ALA A 164 -12.05 25.67 33.64
N PRO A 165 -11.84 26.21 32.43
CA PRO A 165 -12.86 26.72 31.50
C PRO A 165 -13.50 25.67 30.59
N TYR A 166 -12.92 24.48 30.42
CA TYR A 166 -13.40 23.51 29.42
C TYR A 166 -14.71 22.85 29.81
N SER A 167 -14.78 22.29 31.03
CA SER A 167 -15.95 21.61 31.59
C SER A 167 -16.68 20.81 30.51
N PHE A 168 -16.01 19.86 29.87
CA PHE A 168 -16.52 19.27 28.62
C PHE A 168 -17.88 18.55 28.81
N GLU A 169 -18.71 18.55 27.77
CA GLU A 169 -19.91 17.70 27.70
C GLU A 169 -19.69 16.50 26.79
N ARG A 170 -18.78 16.62 25.82
CA ARG A 170 -18.46 15.57 24.87
C ARG A 170 -16.95 15.30 24.83
N PHE A 171 -16.56 14.06 25.13
CA PHE A 171 -15.18 13.57 25.02
C PHE A 171 -15.11 12.56 23.87
N ILE A 172 -14.17 12.73 22.95
CA ILE A 172 -14.00 11.84 21.78
C ILE A 172 -12.56 11.37 21.74
N GLU A 173 -12.36 10.06 21.87
CA GLU A 173 -11.07 9.41 21.70
C GLU A 173 -10.87 8.99 20.23
N PHE A 174 -9.75 9.40 19.64
CA PHE A 174 -9.27 8.90 18.35
C PHE A 174 -8.17 7.87 18.58
N GLY A 175 -8.54 6.59 18.46
CA GLY A 175 -7.62 5.47 18.65
C GLY A 175 -8.27 4.14 18.26
N PRO A 176 -7.48 3.06 18.12
CA PRO A 176 -7.98 1.75 17.70
C PRO A 176 -8.84 1.06 18.80
N SER A 177 -8.64 1.41 20.07
CA SER A 177 -9.35 0.84 21.22
C SER A 177 -9.82 1.93 22.19
N PRO A 178 -10.91 1.71 22.97
CA PRO A 178 -11.49 2.70 23.87
C PRO A 178 -10.73 2.86 25.21
N THR A 179 -9.42 3.06 25.15
CA THR A 179 -8.53 3.06 26.31
C THR A 179 -8.67 4.34 27.14
N LEU A 180 -8.52 5.51 26.50
CA LEU A 180 -8.62 6.82 27.14
C LEU A 180 -10.06 7.14 27.55
N LYS A 181 -11.05 6.71 26.75
CA LYS A 181 -12.47 6.72 27.11
C LYS A 181 -12.69 5.98 28.43
N GLY A 182 -12.16 4.77 28.56
CA GLY A 182 -12.27 3.98 29.79
C GLY A 182 -11.61 4.67 31.00
N MET A 183 -10.45 5.31 30.81
CA MET A 183 -9.79 6.09 31.87
C MET A 183 -10.63 7.31 32.29
N ALA A 184 -11.14 8.09 31.33
CA ALA A 184 -11.96 9.27 31.61
C ALA A 184 -13.27 8.90 32.32
N GLN A 185 -13.90 7.78 31.96
CA GLN A 185 -15.10 7.26 32.64
C GLN A 185 -14.81 6.93 34.11
N LYS A 186 -13.67 6.27 34.39
CA LYS A 186 -13.25 5.98 35.77
C LYS A 186 -13.02 7.25 36.57
N THR A 187 -12.34 8.25 36.00
CA THR A 187 -12.10 9.54 36.68
C THR A 187 -13.39 10.31 36.92
N ALA A 188 -14.32 10.30 35.96
CA ALA A 188 -15.65 10.90 36.13
C ALA A 188 -16.40 10.25 37.31
N ALA A 189 -16.45 8.92 37.35
CA ALA A 189 -17.09 8.17 38.44
C ALA A 189 -16.42 8.43 39.81
N LEU A 190 -15.08 8.51 39.85
CA LEU A 190 -14.32 8.64 41.08
C LEU A 190 -14.36 10.05 41.69
N LYS A 191 -14.25 11.11 40.86
CA LYS A 191 -14.03 12.49 41.32
C LYS A 191 -15.19 13.46 41.00
N TYR A 192 -15.93 13.24 39.92
CA TYR A 192 -16.80 14.27 39.33
C TYR A 192 -18.29 13.92 39.30
N ALA A 193 -18.68 12.65 39.53
CA ALA A 193 -20.06 12.19 39.43
C ALA A 193 -21.06 12.99 40.30
N ALA A 194 -20.75 13.20 41.59
CA ALA A 194 -21.61 13.97 42.49
C ALA A 194 -21.72 15.45 42.08
N ARG A 195 -20.63 16.03 41.56
CA ARG A 195 -20.59 17.42 41.10
C ARG A 195 -21.35 17.61 39.78
N ASP A 196 -21.22 16.67 38.85
CA ASP A 196 -21.95 16.68 37.58
C ASP A 196 -23.46 16.50 37.83
N GLN A 197 -23.84 15.61 38.74
CA GLN A 197 -25.23 15.43 39.18
C GLN A 197 -25.80 16.71 39.82
N ALA A 198 -25.08 17.35 40.75
CA ALA A 198 -25.52 18.59 41.39
C ALA A 198 -25.68 19.77 40.40
N LYS A 199 -24.99 19.72 39.25
CA LYS A 199 -25.06 20.74 38.19
C LYS A 199 -25.93 20.32 37.00
N GLY A 200 -26.63 19.18 37.07
CA GLY A 200 -27.43 18.65 35.96
C GLY A 200 -26.62 18.37 34.68
N LYS A 201 -25.31 18.18 34.79
CA LYS A 201 -24.41 18.11 33.64
C LYS A 201 -24.28 16.68 33.12
N ARG A 202 -24.72 16.43 31.89
CA ARG A 202 -24.58 15.13 31.22
C ARG A 202 -23.31 15.09 30.37
N ARG A 203 -22.44 14.09 30.61
CA ARG A 203 -21.23 13.88 29.81
C ARG A 203 -21.37 12.67 28.89
N ALA A 204 -21.07 12.85 27.61
CA ALA A 204 -21.02 11.81 26.60
C ALA A 204 -19.56 11.53 26.22
N MET A 205 -19.14 10.26 26.28
CA MET A 205 -17.77 9.85 25.98
C MET A 205 -17.76 8.77 24.89
N PHE A 206 -17.05 9.02 23.81
CA PHE A 206 -17.04 8.19 22.61
C PHE A 206 -15.63 7.80 22.20
N CYS A 207 -15.49 6.66 21.51
CA CYS A 207 -14.25 6.23 20.87
C CYS A 207 -14.50 6.01 19.38
N HIS A 208 -13.59 6.47 18.52
CA HIS A 208 -13.72 6.35 17.07
C HIS A 208 -13.95 4.91 16.58
N SER A 209 -13.29 3.91 17.20
CA SER A 209 -13.42 2.51 16.79
C SER A 209 -14.76 1.86 17.14
N GLY A 210 -15.48 2.36 18.15
CA GLY A 210 -16.72 1.74 18.65
C GLY A 210 -17.97 2.61 18.58
N ASP A 211 -17.85 3.94 18.42
CA ASP A 211 -18.97 4.89 18.47
C ASP A 211 -19.03 5.76 17.20
N LYS A 212 -18.62 5.22 16.05
CA LYS A 212 -18.48 5.97 14.78
C LYS A 212 -19.76 6.69 14.38
N ASP A 213 -20.90 6.01 14.39
CA ASP A 213 -22.17 6.59 13.96
C ASP A 213 -22.59 7.79 14.82
N LYS A 214 -22.38 7.69 16.13
CA LYS A 214 -22.64 8.79 17.08
C LYS A 214 -21.70 9.97 16.87
N ILE A 215 -20.43 9.70 16.52
CA ILE A 215 -19.40 10.74 16.26
C ILE A 215 -19.71 11.49 14.96
N TYR A 216 -20.09 10.77 13.91
CA TYR A 216 -20.42 11.36 12.61
C TYR A 216 -21.86 11.84 12.49
N TYR A 217 -22.66 11.72 13.56
CA TYR A 217 -24.07 12.09 13.59
C TYR A 217 -24.90 11.35 12.51
N ASN A 218 -24.47 10.14 12.14
CA ASN A 218 -25.19 9.25 11.24
C ASN A 218 -26.27 8.51 12.04
N PHE A 219 -27.28 9.26 12.47
CA PHE A 219 -28.49 8.66 12.98
C PHE A 219 -29.31 8.26 11.75
N ALA A 220 -29.39 6.96 11.44
CA ALA A 220 -30.42 6.47 10.54
C ALA A 220 -31.78 6.94 11.07
N ASP A 221 -32.69 7.36 10.19
CA ASP A 221 -34.03 7.86 10.54
C ASP A 221 -34.73 6.90 11.52
N ALA A 222 -34.59 7.23 12.80
CA ALA A 222 -35.14 6.52 13.93
C ALA A 222 -35.67 7.57 14.91
N GLU A 223 -36.53 8.47 14.40
CA GLU A 223 -37.49 9.17 15.24
C GLU A 223 -38.66 8.22 15.55
N ALA A 224 -38.53 7.46 16.64
CA ALA A 224 -39.63 7.06 17.53
C ALA A 224 -39.14 6.02 18.55
N ALA A 225 -38.36 6.44 19.55
CA ALA A 225 -38.35 5.87 20.91
C ALA A 225 -37.18 6.44 21.73
N ALA A 226 -37.37 7.60 22.38
CA ALA A 226 -36.68 7.91 23.64
C ALA A 226 -37.05 9.30 24.19
N VAL A 227 -38.13 9.39 24.97
CA VAL A 227 -38.34 10.34 26.10
C VAL A 227 -39.43 9.64 26.94
N GLU A 228 -39.38 9.34 28.24
CA GLU A 228 -38.50 9.56 29.39
C GLU A 228 -38.96 8.60 30.53
N THR A 229 -38.14 8.46 31.56
CA THR A 229 -38.37 7.63 32.75
C THR A 229 -39.13 8.34 33.89
N THR A 230 -40.16 7.65 34.43
CA THR A 230 -40.60 7.50 35.86
C THR A 230 -41.31 8.64 36.61
N PRO A 231 -42.08 8.39 37.72
CA PRO A 231 -42.90 7.23 38.18
C PRO A 231 -44.30 7.59 38.81
N ALA A 232 -45.05 6.56 39.26
CA ALA A 232 -46.25 6.55 40.15
C ALA A 232 -47.67 6.73 39.53
N GLY A 233 -48.59 5.79 39.82
CA GLY A 233 -50.00 5.76 39.35
C GLY A 233 -50.96 6.59 40.22
N PRO A 234 -52.31 6.38 40.19
CA PRO A 234 -53.14 5.55 39.31
C PRO A 234 -54.26 6.34 38.57
N SER A 235 -55.05 5.61 37.78
CA SER A 235 -56.47 5.87 37.42
C SER A 235 -56.83 6.74 36.20
N SER A 236 -57.68 6.11 35.39
CA SER A 236 -58.87 6.62 34.69
C SER A 236 -58.76 7.68 33.60
N ALA A 237 -59.11 7.20 32.40
CA ALA A 237 -60.29 7.61 31.64
C ALA A 237 -60.27 8.92 30.84
N ALA A 238 -60.90 8.76 29.67
CA ALA A 238 -61.63 9.73 28.86
C ALA A 238 -60.83 10.54 27.83
N ALA A 239 -61.06 10.13 26.57
CA ALA A 239 -61.06 10.93 25.34
C ALA A 239 -62.20 12.01 25.39
N PRO A 240 -62.70 12.62 24.28
CA PRO A 240 -62.25 12.71 22.87
C PRO A 240 -62.49 14.10 22.18
N ALA A 241 -62.15 14.17 20.86
CA ALA A 241 -62.91 14.78 19.73
C ALA A 241 -63.16 16.32 19.71
N PRO A 242 -63.68 16.95 18.60
CA PRO A 242 -64.28 16.46 17.34
C PRO A 242 -63.68 17.09 16.04
N ALA A 243 -63.77 16.56 14.81
CA ALA A 243 -64.82 15.91 13.99
C ALA A 243 -65.77 16.87 13.24
N ALA A 244 -65.92 16.65 11.93
CA ALA A 244 -67.10 16.96 11.11
C ALA A 244 -67.05 16.12 9.82
N ALA A 245 -68.11 15.54 9.25
CA ALA A 245 -69.49 15.17 9.62
C ALA A 245 -70.03 14.36 8.37
N ALA A 246 -70.59 13.13 8.50
CA ALA A 246 -72.00 12.74 8.71
C ALA A 246 -72.95 13.04 7.51
N PRO A 247 -73.97 12.19 7.17
CA PRO A 247 -75.02 11.72 8.09
C PRO A 247 -75.56 10.25 7.95
N ALA A 248 -75.78 9.59 9.11
CA ALA A 248 -77.06 9.25 9.79
C ALA A 248 -78.22 8.41 9.12
N PRO A 249 -79.10 7.74 9.92
CA PRO A 249 -79.38 6.29 9.87
C PRO A 249 -80.89 5.87 9.95
N ALA A 250 -81.22 4.56 9.98
CA ALA A 250 -82.47 4.04 10.62
C ALA A 250 -82.47 2.52 10.96
N ALA A 251 -82.66 2.25 12.26
CA ALA A 251 -83.47 1.23 12.98
C ALA A 251 -83.51 -0.30 12.62
N ALA A 252 -82.92 -1.09 13.55
CA ALA A 252 -83.36 -2.29 14.31
C ALA A 252 -84.17 -3.50 13.73
N ALA A 253 -83.70 -4.68 14.20
CA ALA A 253 -84.34 -6.02 14.41
C ALA A 253 -84.20 -7.10 13.30
N PRO A 254 -84.25 -8.42 13.61
CA PRO A 254 -83.72 -9.20 14.73
C PRO A 254 -82.57 -10.14 14.29
N ALA A 255 -81.97 -10.90 15.21
CA ALA A 255 -80.93 -11.88 14.92
C ALA A 255 -81.40 -13.00 13.96
N PRO A 256 -80.65 -13.31 12.87
CA PRO A 256 -80.76 -14.58 12.16
C PRO A 256 -79.80 -15.62 12.74
N ALA A 257 -80.28 -16.86 12.81
CA ALA A 257 -79.59 -18.04 13.28
C ALA A 257 -78.28 -18.33 12.52
N ALA A 258 -77.39 -19.02 13.23
CA ALA A 258 -76.07 -19.47 12.82
C ALA A 258 -76.02 -20.08 11.40
N ALA A 259 -75.10 -19.58 10.58
CA ALA A 259 -74.60 -20.24 9.39
C ALA A 259 -73.30 -21.02 9.74
N PRO A 260 -73.06 -22.21 9.18
CA PRO A 260 -71.94 -23.06 9.57
C PRO A 260 -70.61 -22.43 9.13
N SER A 261 -69.65 -22.41 10.05
CA SER A 261 -68.28 -21.96 9.86
C SER A 261 -67.53 -22.80 8.82
N GLY A 262 -67.09 -22.19 7.72
CA GLY A 262 -66.03 -22.76 6.87
C GLY A 262 -64.69 -22.75 7.63
N GLY A 263 -63.94 -23.85 7.53
CA GLY A 263 -62.78 -24.17 8.37
C GLY A 263 -61.71 -23.08 8.47
N ALA A 264 -61.33 -22.73 9.69
CA ALA A 264 -60.27 -21.77 9.99
C ALA A 264 -58.89 -22.36 9.64
N ALA A 265 -58.04 -21.59 8.94
CA ALA A 265 -56.63 -21.91 8.76
C ALA A 265 -55.89 -21.92 10.12
N ALA A 266 -54.88 -22.78 10.27
CA ALA A 266 -54.04 -22.84 11.47
C ALA A 266 -53.38 -21.47 11.73
N ALA A 267 -53.23 -21.09 13.00
CA ALA A 267 -52.60 -19.83 13.37
C ALA A 267 -51.12 -19.81 12.95
N ASP A 268 -50.64 -18.68 12.43
CA ASP A 268 -49.26 -18.49 11.98
C ASP A 268 -48.29 -18.49 13.18
N VAL A 269 -47.38 -19.46 13.27
CA VAL A 269 -46.43 -19.62 14.38
C VAL A 269 -45.07 -19.03 13.97
N PRO A 270 -44.51 -18.05 14.72
CA PRO A 270 -43.23 -17.44 14.37
C PRO A 270 -42.10 -18.46 14.27
N ASP A 271 -41.43 -18.54 13.12
CA ASP A 271 -40.37 -19.53 12.87
C ASP A 271 -39.12 -19.27 13.75
N GLU A 272 -38.41 -20.33 14.11
CA GLU A 272 -37.19 -20.27 14.93
C GLU A 272 -36.18 -21.31 14.43
N PRO A 273 -34.91 -20.92 14.18
CA PRO A 273 -33.87 -21.86 13.81
C PRO A 273 -33.59 -22.89 14.91
N LEU A 274 -32.99 -24.02 14.54
CA LEU A 274 -32.57 -25.04 15.49
C LEU A 274 -31.54 -24.49 16.47
N LYS A 275 -31.68 -24.84 17.75
CA LYS A 275 -30.65 -24.60 18.76
C LYS A 275 -29.64 -25.75 18.72
N ALA A 276 -28.35 -25.42 18.80
CA ALA A 276 -27.28 -26.41 18.84
C ALA A 276 -27.45 -27.38 20.03
N VAL A 277 -27.88 -26.86 21.18
CA VAL A 277 -28.20 -27.63 22.39
C VAL A 277 -29.29 -28.68 22.12
N ASP A 278 -30.38 -28.31 21.43
CA ASP A 278 -31.50 -29.23 21.16
C ASP A 278 -31.09 -30.32 20.17
N THR A 279 -30.34 -29.95 19.13
CA THR A 279 -29.79 -30.89 18.15
C THR A 279 -28.82 -31.88 18.79
N LEU A 280 -27.92 -31.40 19.65
CA LEU A 280 -27.00 -32.21 20.44
C LEU A 280 -27.76 -33.22 21.32
N ARG A 281 -28.82 -32.78 22.02
CA ARG A 281 -29.64 -33.66 22.85
C ARG A 281 -30.38 -34.72 22.04
N VAL A 282 -30.91 -34.37 20.87
CA VAL A 282 -31.60 -35.34 19.98
C VAL A 282 -30.64 -36.40 19.49
N ILE A 283 -29.42 -36.02 19.06
CA ILE A 283 -28.40 -36.98 18.62
C ILE A 283 -28.06 -37.97 19.75
N LEU A 284 -27.86 -37.45 20.97
CA LEU A 284 -27.57 -38.28 22.14
C LEU A 284 -28.75 -39.20 22.50
N ALA A 285 -29.97 -38.68 22.54
CA ALA A 285 -31.18 -39.44 22.84
C ALA A 285 -31.39 -40.60 21.85
N GLN A 286 -31.24 -40.32 20.55
CA GLN A 286 -31.38 -41.30 19.48
C GLN A 286 -30.32 -42.41 19.59
N LYS A 287 -29.05 -42.04 19.80
CA LYS A 287 -27.95 -43.01 19.90
C LYS A 287 -27.96 -43.82 21.19
N LEU A 288 -28.36 -43.22 22.31
CA LEU A 288 -28.51 -43.90 23.60
C LEU A 288 -29.80 -44.72 23.70
N LYS A 289 -30.72 -44.59 22.74
CA LYS A 289 -32.07 -45.18 22.74
C LYS A 289 -32.84 -44.84 24.01
N LYS A 290 -32.75 -43.57 24.43
CA LYS A 290 -33.43 -43.04 25.61
C LYS A 290 -34.38 -41.90 25.21
N PRO A 291 -35.50 -41.70 25.93
CA PRO A 291 -36.33 -40.53 25.77
C PRO A 291 -35.54 -39.23 25.97
N LEU A 292 -35.92 -38.16 25.27
CA LEU A 292 -35.26 -36.85 25.38
C LEU A 292 -35.25 -36.29 26.83
N ALA A 293 -36.25 -36.66 27.63
CA ALA A 293 -36.35 -36.31 29.05
C ALA A 293 -35.28 -36.97 29.94
N GLU A 294 -34.73 -38.12 29.53
CA GLU A 294 -33.70 -38.86 30.27
C GLU A 294 -32.27 -38.41 29.95
N VAL A 295 -32.11 -37.40 29.09
CA VAL A 295 -30.80 -36.79 28.74
C VAL A 295 -30.68 -35.43 29.45
N PRO A 296 -30.15 -35.38 30.68
CA PRO A 296 -30.00 -34.15 31.44
C PRO A 296 -28.89 -33.27 30.87
N LEU A 297 -29.14 -31.96 30.80
CA LEU A 297 -28.22 -30.94 30.29
C LEU A 297 -26.96 -30.74 31.14
N SER A 298 -27.03 -31.07 32.43
CA SER A 298 -25.96 -30.87 33.40
C SER A 298 -24.88 -31.96 33.41
N LYS A 299 -25.08 -33.08 32.70
CA LYS A 299 -24.10 -34.18 32.63
C LYS A 299 -23.24 -34.06 31.39
N ALA A 300 -22.02 -34.59 31.42
CA ALA A 300 -21.16 -34.70 30.25
C ALA A 300 -21.49 -35.97 29.43
N ILE A 301 -21.05 -36.01 28.16
CA ILE A 301 -21.20 -37.21 27.31
C ILE A 301 -20.56 -38.42 27.98
N LYS A 302 -19.36 -38.24 28.55
CA LYS A 302 -18.60 -39.28 29.28
C LYS A 302 -19.41 -39.91 30.44
N ASP A 303 -20.22 -39.12 31.13
CA ASP A 303 -21.06 -39.60 32.23
C ASP A 303 -22.30 -40.36 31.72
N LEU A 304 -22.86 -39.93 30.59
CA LEU A 304 -24.06 -40.52 30.00
C LEU A 304 -23.82 -41.90 29.37
N VAL A 305 -22.59 -42.15 28.90
CA VAL A 305 -22.18 -43.42 28.29
C VAL A 305 -21.67 -44.46 29.30
N GLY A 306 -21.46 -44.06 30.56
CA GLY A 306 -21.11 -44.97 31.67
C GLY A 306 -19.81 -45.75 31.45
N GLY A 307 -18.77 -45.11 30.90
CA GLY A 307 -17.46 -45.73 30.67
C GLY A 307 -17.36 -46.61 29.41
N LYS A 308 -18.41 -46.69 28.58
CA LYS A 308 -18.37 -47.38 27.27
C LYS A 308 -17.64 -46.52 26.22
N SER A 309 -16.31 -46.61 26.19
CA SER A 309 -15.46 -45.80 25.31
C SER A 309 -15.78 -45.94 23.81
N THR A 310 -16.24 -47.10 23.35
CA THR A 310 -16.67 -47.29 21.95
C THR A 310 -17.87 -46.41 21.59
N LEU A 311 -18.89 -46.40 22.44
CA LEU A 311 -20.10 -45.61 22.23
C LEU A 311 -19.83 -44.10 22.39
N GLN A 312 -18.88 -43.73 23.25
CA GLN A 312 -18.38 -42.36 23.37
C GLN A 312 -17.76 -41.86 22.05
N ASN A 313 -16.86 -42.65 21.45
CA ASN A 313 -16.18 -42.28 20.21
C ASN A 313 -17.15 -42.22 19.02
N GLU A 314 -18.14 -43.11 18.97
CA GLU A 314 -19.22 -43.04 17.97
C GLU A 314 -20.04 -41.74 18.08
N LEU A 315 -20.33 -41.30 19.30
CA LEU A 315 -21.05 -40.05 19.54
C LEU A 315 -20.23 -38.83 19.12
N ILE A 316 -18.94 -38.78 19.48
CA ILE A 316 -18.04 -37.69 19.06
C ILE A 316 -17.93 -37.65 17.53
N ALA A 317 -17.79 -38.81 16.87
CA ALA A 317 -17.78 -38.88 15.40
C ALA A 317 -19.09 -38.38 14.79
N SER A 318 -20.23 -38.77 15.34
CA SER A 318 -21.56 -38.31 14.90
C SER A 318 -21.71 -36.78 15.07
N LEU A 319 -21.19 -36.22 16.16
CA LEU A 319 -21.18 -34.77 16.39
C LEU A 319 -20.24 -34.04 15.42
N SER A 320 -19.11 -34.63 15.04
CA SER A 320 -18.20 -34.05 14.04
C SER A 320 -18.77 -34.03 12.61
N GLU A 321 -19.71 -34.93 12.30
CA GLU A 321 -20.46 -34.87 11.04
C GLU A 321 -21.59 -33.83 11.08
N GLU A 322 -22.05 -33.45 12.28
CA GLU A 322 -23.14 -32.49 12.46
C GLU A 322 -22.64 -31.05 12.60
N PHE A 323 -21.61 -30.83 13.41
CA PHE A 323 -21.09 -29.51 13.76
C PHE A 323 -19.69 -29.29 13.15
N ALA A 324 -19.45 -28.08 12.64
CA ALA A 324 -18.21 -27.76 11.92
C ALA A 324 -16.96 -27.78 12.81
N ASN A 325 -17.08 -27.34 14.07
CA ASN A 325 -15.99 -27.26 15.04
C ASN A 325 -16.42 -27.88 16.36
N LEU A 326 -15.74 -28.94 16.80
CA LEU A 326 -15.89 -29.45 18.16
C LEU A 326 -14.81 -28.86 19.06
N PRO A 327 -15.16 -28.40 20.27
CA PRO A 327 -14.18 -27.93 21.24
C PRO A 327 -13.30 -29.08 21.76
N GLU A 328 -12.06 -28.75 22.16
CA GLU A 328 -11.14 -29.71 22.77
C GLU A 328 -11.73 -30.29 24.06
N ARG A 329 -11.72 -31.63 24.19
CA ARG A 329 -12.33 -32.37 25.31
C ARG A 329 -13.82 -32.09 25.51
N GLY A 330 -14.55 -31.84 24.42
CA GLY A 330 -16.00 -31.59 24.47
C GLY A 330 -16.81 -32.69 25.14
N GLU A 331 -16.32 -33.93 25.14
CA GLU A 331 -16.94 -35.08 25.80
C GLU A 331 -16.98 -35.01 27.34
N GLU A 332 -16.17 -34.12 27.94
CA GLU A 332 -16.10 -33.89 29.39
C GLU A 332 -16.87 -32.64 29.84
N MET A 333 -17.32 -31.82 28.90
CA MET A 333 -18.14 -30.65 29.19
C MET A 333 -19.61 -31.04 29.42
N PRO A 334 -20.32 -30.39 30.35
CA PRO A 334 -21.77 -30.49 30.45
C PRO A 334 -22.44 -30.16 29.11
N LEU A 335 -23.53 -30.85 28.77
CA LEU A 335 -24.21 -30.66 27.47
C LEU A 335 -24.70 -29.21 27.24
N GLU A 336 -25.01 -28.47 28.29
CA GLU A 336 -25.40 -27.06 28.21
C GLU A 336 -24.24 -26.17 27.72
N GLU A 337 -23.06 -26.34 28.32
CA GLU A 337 -21.84 -25.62 27.94
C GLU A 337 -21.31 -26.08 26.57
N LEU A 338 -21.38 -27.39 26.31
CA LEU A 338 -21.05 -27.95 25.00
C LEU A 338 -22.00 -27.42 23.92
N GLY A 339 -23.30 -27.38 24.17
CA GLY A 339 -24.25 -26.85 23.20
C GLY A 339 -24.11 -25.33 22.98
N ALA A 340 -23.73 -24.56 24.01
CA ALA A 340 -23.44 -23.13 23.87
C ALA A 340 -22.16 -22.87 23.06
N THR A 341 -21.11 -23.69 23.23
CA THR A 341 -19.88 -23.59 22.43
C THR A 341 -20.11 -24.03 20.99
N LEU A 342 -20.89 -25.11 20.77
CA LEU A 342 -21.28 -25.57 19.43
C LEU A 342 -22.22 -24.59 18.70
N ALA A 343 -22.93 -23.71 19.41
CA ALA A 343 -23.73 -22.66 18.79
C ALA A 343 -22.87 -21.68 17.98
N ALA A 344 -21.59 -21.49 18.34
CA ALA A 344 -20.65 -20.68 17.59
C ALA A 344 -20.28 -21.39 16.26
N GLY A 345 -20.97 -21.04 15.19
CA GLY A 345 -20.78 -21.63 13.85
C GLY A 345 -21.85 -22.65 13.44
N TYR A 346 -22.90 -22.83 14.25
CA TYR A 346 -24.07 -23.64 13.86
C TYR A 346 -25.03 -22.81 13.00
N SER A 347 -25.44 -23.36 11.85
CA SER A 347 -26.29 -22.68 10.88
C SER A 347 -27.77 -22.57 11.29
N GLY A 348 -28.17 -23.28 12.37
CA GLY A 348 -29.57 -23.39 12.77
C GLY A 348 -30.40 -24.33 11.88
N ALA A 349 -29.74 -25.15 11.06
CA ALA A 349 -30.36 -26.16 10.20
C ALA A 349 -29.75 -27.55 10.47
N PRO A 350 -30.46 -28.66 10.13
CA PRO A 350 -29.93 -30.01 10.27
C PRO A 350 -28.61 -30.19 9.49
N GLY A 351 -27.57 -30.68 10.17
CA GLY A 351 -26.28 -31.03 9.58
C GLY A 351 -26.33 -32.32 8.78
N LYS A 352 -25.16 -32.80 8.32
CA LYS A 352 -25.06 -33.99 7.47
C LYS A 352 -25.60 -35.24 8.17
N TYR A 353 -25.32 -35.37 9.47
CA TYR A 353 -25.68 -36.54 10.25
C TYR A 353 -27.19 -36.59 10.52
N THR A 354 -27.78 -35.53 11.08
CA THR A 354 -29.22 -35.49 11.39
C THR A 354 -30.08 -35.51 10.13
N SER A 355 -29.67 -34.81 9.06
CA SER A 355 -30.34 -34.88 7.76
C SER A 355 -30.40 -36.31 7.21
N ALA A 356 -29.30 -37.06 7.32
CA ALA A 356 -29.25 -38.45 6.88
C ALA A 356 -30.15 -39.36 7.73
N LEU A 357 -30.26 -39.11 9.04
CA LEU A 357 -31.18 -39.84 9.92
C LEU A 357 -32.63 -39.53 9.60
N VAL A 358 -33.01 -38.27 9.40
CA VAL A 358 -34.38 -37.88 9.01
C VAL A 358 -34.74 -38.51 7.67
N ALA A 359 -33.86 -38.45 6.67
CA ALA A 359 -34.09 -39.07 5.37
C ALA A 359 -34.28 -40.59 5.50
N ARG A 360 -33.49 -41.26 6.35
CA ARG A 360 -33.62 -42.69 6.63
C ARG A 360 -34.93 -43.04 7.33
N MET A 361 -35.34 -42.26 8.33
CA MET A 361 -36.62 -42.44 9.02
C MET A 361 -37.78 -42.29 8.03
N VAL A 362 -37.79 -41.23 7.23
CA VAL A 362 -38.86 -40.98 6.27
C VAL A 362 -38.90 -42.08 5.20
N GLY A 363 -37.77 -42.41 4.56
CA GLY A 363 -37.73 -43.46 3.53
C GLY A 363 -37.96 -44.88 4.06
N GLY A 364 -37.62 -45.14 5.32
CA GLY A 364 -37.68 -46.45 5.96
C GLY A 364 -39.01 -46.76 6.64
N LYS A 365 -39.62 -45.77 7.30
CA LYS A 365 -40.75 -45.93 8.23
C LYS A 365 -42.07 -45.34 7.74
N MET A 366 -42.06 -44.45 6.76
CA MET A 366 -43.28 -43.87 6.19
C MET A 366 -43.86 -44.76 5.06
N PRO A 367 -45.17 -44.63 4.76
CA PRO A 367 -45.80 -45.37 3.66
C PRO A 367 -45.26 -44.92 2.29
N GLY A 368 -45.39 -45.78 1.28
CA GLY A 368 -44.94 -45.49 -0.08
C GLY A 368 -45.64 -44.24 -0.66
N GLY A 369 -44.85 -43.30 -1.19
CA GLY A 369 -45.35 -42.02 -1.71
C GLY A 369 -45.29 -40.86 -0.71
N PHE A 370 -45.11 -41.13 0.59
CA PHE A 370 -44.94 -40.12 1.63
C PHE A 370 -43.46 -39.76 1.81
N ASN A 371 -43.00 -38.69 1.17
CA ASN A 371 -41.61 -38.25 1.16
C ASN A 371 -41.37 -37.07 2.12
N LEU A 372 -40.13 -36.58 2.20
CA LEU A 372 -39.78 -35.49 3.12
C LEU A 372 -40.56 -34.20 2.80
N ALA A 373 -40.80 -33.92 1.51
CA ALA A 373 -41.58 -32.75 1.10
C ALA A 373 -43.05 -32.87 1.54
N THR A 374 -43.67 -34.05 1.44
CA THR A 374 -45.04 -34.26 1.93
C THR A 374 -45.12 -34.16 3.46
N ALA A 375 -44.11 -34.64 4.18
CA ALA A 375 -44.02 -34.50 5.64
C ALA A 375 -43.92 -33.03 6.06
N LYS A 376 -43.01 -32.26 5.43
CA LYS A 376 -42.86 -30.82 5.68
C LYS A 376 -44.11 -30.02 5.31
N ALA A 377 -44.73 -30.34 4.17
CA ALA A 377 -45.97 -29.70 3.74
C ALA A 377 -47.15 -29.97 4.70
N HIS A 378 -47.25 -31.20 5.25
CA HIS A 378 -48.27 -31.51 6.26
C HIS A 378 -48.08 -30.69 7.54
N LEU A 379 -46.85 -30.64 8.06
CA LEU A 379 -46.53 -29.85 9.27
C LEU A 379 -46.78 -28.35 9.08
N ASN A 380 -46.42 -27.81 7.91
CA ASN A 380 -46.68 -26.43 7.57
C ASN A 380 -48.19 -26.14 7.44
N ARG A 381 -48.93 -26.98 6.71
CA ARG A 381 -50.36 -26.76 6.43
C ARG A 381 -51.25 -26.99 7.65
N THR A 382 -50.98 -28.02 8.45
CA THR A 382 -51.83 -28.40 9.58
C THR A 382 -51.52 -27.59 10.84
N TRP A 383 -50.26 -27.21 11.05
CA TRP A 383 -49.80 -26.57 12.29
C TRP A 383 -49.16 -25.19 12.10
N GLY A 384 -49.10 -24.65 10.88
CA GLY A 384 -48.54 -23.31 10.61
C GLY A 384 -47.04 -23.20 10.86
N LEU A 385 -46.30 -24.31 10.84
CA LEU A 385 -44.88 -24.33 11.20
C LEU A 385 -43.98 -23.88 10.03
N GLY A 386 -43.14 -22.89 10.30
CA GLY A 386 -42.05 -22.47 9.40
C GLY A 386 -40.95 -23.55 9.23
N PRO A 387 -40.00 -23.35 8.30
CA PRO A 387 -38.98 -24.34 7.98
C PRO A 387 -38.09 -24.73 9.17
N GLY A 388 -37.66 -23.79 10.02
CA GLY A 388 -36.83 -24.09 11.19
C GLY A 388 -37.55 -24.95 12.22
N ARG A 389 -38.80 -24.60 12.55
CA ARG A 389 -39.64 -25.39 13.46
C ARG A 389 -40.05 -26.74 12.87
N THR A 390 -40.27 -26.81 11.55
CA THR A 390 -40.54 -28.07 10.85
C THR A 390 -39.37 -29.03 11.00
N ASP A 391 -38.14 -28.54 10.84
CA ASP A 391 -36.94 -29.35 11.06
C ASP A 391 -36.80 -29.76 12.54
N ALA A 392 -37.16 -28.90 13.48
CA ALA A 392 -37.18 -29.23 14.90
C ALA A 392 -38.17 -30.36 15.25
N VAL A 393 -39.38 -30.33 14.67
CA VAL A 393 -40.36 -31.40 14.81
C VAL A 393 -39.84 -32.71 14.24
N LEU A 394 -39.16 -32.67 13.08
CA LEU A 394 -38.56 -33.86 12.49
C LEU A 394 -37.43 -34.43 13.35
N LEU A 395 -36.66 -33.58 14.03
CA LEU A 395 -35.66 -34.03 15.02
C LEU A 395 -36.30 -34.67 16.25
N VAL A 396 -37.42 -34.12 16.75
CA VAL A 396 -38.18 -34.76 17.84
C VAL A 396 -38.74 -36.11 17.38
N ALA A 397 -39.24 -36.20 16.15
CA ALA A 397 -39.76 -37.44 15.58
C ALA A 397 -38.70 -38.56 15.51
N LEU A 398 -37.42 -38.23 15.31
CA LEU A 398 -36.31 -39.22 15.37
C LEU A 398 -36.20 -39.92 16.73
N THR A 399 -36.57 -39.25 17.82
CA THR A 399 -36.52 -39.84 19.17
C THR A 399 -37.68 -40.81 19.44
N GLN A 400 -38.69 -40.84 18.56
CA GLN A 400 -39.90 -41.66 18.66
C GLN A 400 -40.08 -42.54 17.43
N GLU A 401 -38.98 -42.90 16.77
CA GLU A 401 -39.00 -43.63 15.51
C GLU A 401 -39.89 -44.90 15.61
N PRO A 402 -40.91 -45.06 14.73
CA PRO A 402 -41.75 -46.25 14.73
C PRO A 402 -40.94 -47.53 14.49
N ALA A 403 -41.18 -48.56 15.30
CA ALA A 403 -40.45 -49.83 15.19
C ALA A 403 -40.67 -50.48 13.81
N LYS A 404 -41.91 -50.44 13.29
CA LYS A 404 -42.31 -50.94 11.97
C LYS A 404 -42.74 -49.79 11.06
N ARG A 405 -42.70 -50.04 9.74
CA ARG A 405 -43.21 -49.11 8.74
C ARG A 405 -44.72 -48.91 8.90
N LEU A 406 -45.16 -47.66 8.83
CA LEU A 406 -46.57 -47.28 8.90
C LEU A 406 -47.29 -47.66 7.59
N GLY A 407 -48.52 -48.16 7.71
CA GLY A 407 -49.27 -48.74 6.59
C GLY A 407 -50.04 -47.74 5.75
N ALA A 408 -50.65 -46.74 6.39
CA ALA A 408 -51.47 -45.72 5.72
C ALA A 408 -50.90 -44.31 5.90
N GLU A 409 -51.24 -43.40 4.96
CA GLU A 409 -50.88 -41.99 5.05
C GLU A 409 -51.46 -41.31 6.31
N GLY A 410 -52.66 -41.72 6.73
CA GLY A 410 -53.30 -41.23 7.96
C GLY A 410 -52.45 -41.50 9.21
N ASP A 411 -51.86 -42.70 9.30
CA ASP A 411 -51.00 -43.09 10.43
C ASP A 411 -49.71 -42.25 10.47
N ALA A 412 -49.15 -41.94 9.29
CA ALA A 412 -47.96 -41.09 9.17
C ALA A 412 -48.23 -39.64 9.58
N LYS A 413 -49.40 -39.10 9.23
CA LYS A 413 -49.84 -37.77 9.68
C LYS A 413 -50.05 -37.73 11.19
N ALA A 414 -50.76 -38.72 11.74
CA ALA A 414 -50.98 -38.81 13.18
C ALA A 414 -49.66 -38.91 13.99
N PHE A 415 -48.66 -39.63 13.45
CA PHE A 415 -47.32 -39.69 14.04
C PHE A 415 -46.63 -38.32 14.04
N LEU A 416 -46.66 -37.59 12.92
CA LEU A 416 -46.08 -36.24 12.83
C LEU A 416 -46.83 -35.23 13.71
N ASP A 417 -48.15 -35.36 13.83
CA ASP A 417 -48.98 -34.53 14.70
C ASP A 417 -48.62 -34.75 16.18
N THR A 418 -48.36 -36.00 16.58
CA THR A 418 -47.87 -36.35 17.91
C THR A 418 -46.49 -35.73 18.17
N ALA A 419 -45.57 -35.82 17.21
CA ALA A 419 -44.24 -35.21 17.31
C ALA A 419 -44.31 -33.68 17.38
N ALA A 420 -45.23 -33.05 16.64
CA ALA A 420 -45.46 -31.61 16.65
C ALA A 420 -45.96 -31.13 18.02
N GLN A 421 -46.91 -31.85 18.63
CA GLN A 421 -47.41 -31.54 19.97
C GLN A 421 -46.32 -31.70 21.04
N GLN A 422 -45.46 -32.71 20.93
CA GLN A 422 -44.35 -32.87 21.87
C GLN A 422 -43.27 -31.80 21.71
N TYR A 423 -42.95 -31.42 20.47
CA TYR A 423 -42.08 -30.27 20.22
C TYR A 423 -42.69 -29.00 20.82
N ALA A 424 -44.00 -28.81 20.67
CA ALA A 424 -44.70 -27.65 21.20
C ALA A 424 -44.60 -27.54 22.73
N GLN A 425 -44.77 -28.67 23.43
CA GLN A 425 -44.56 -28.76 24.88
C GLN A 425 -43.11 -28.43 25.27
N ASN A 426 -42.12 -28.94 24.52
CA ASN A 426 -40.70 -28.69 24.82
C ASN A 426 -40.28 -27.23 24.55
N ALA A 427 -40.84 -26.61 23.49
CA ALA A 427 -40.52 -25.25 23.09
C ALA A 427 -41.38 -24.18 23.79
N GLY A 428 -42.40 -24.59 24.55
CA GLY A 428 -43.31 -23.68 25.23
C GLY A 428 -44.27 -22.92 24.29
N ILE A 429 -44.61 -23.52 23.15
CA ILE A 429 -45.53 -22.94 22.14
C ILE A 429 -46.88 -23.66 22.19
N THR A 430 -47.96 -22.93 21.89
CA THR A 430 -49.31 -23.50 21.79
C THR A 430 -49.67 -23.70 20.33
N LEU A 431 -49.97 -24.93 19.92
CA LEU A 431 -50.42 -25.24 18.56
C LEU A 431 -51.95 -25.32 18.52
N SER A 432 -52.55 -24.72 17.48
CA SER A 432 -53.97 -24.90 17.15
C SER A 432 -54.10 -25.52 15.76
N SER A 433 -54.70 -26.71 15.68
CA SER A 433 -55.01 -27.33 14.38
C SER A 433 -56.22 -26.62 13.78
N GLY A 434 -56.14 -26.18 12.52
CA GLY A 434 -57.32 -25.74 11.78
C GLY A 434 -58.36 -26.88 11.71
N GLY A 435 -59.48 -26.73 12.40
CA GLY A 435 -60.44 -27.81 12.60
C GLY A 435 -61.19 -28.20 11.32
N GLY A 436 -61.01 -29.45 10.88
CA GLY A 436 -61.94 -30.14 9.97
C GLY A 436 -63.09 -30.75 10.75
N GLY A 437 -64.17 -29.99 10.97
CA GLY A 437 -65.40 -30.51 11.57
C GLY A 437 -66.24 -31.27 10.55
N GLY A 438 -66.30 -32.60 10.67
CA GLY A 438 -67.25 -33.43 9.92
C GLY A 438 -68.67 -33.21 10.43
N GLY A 439 -69.53 -32.60 9.59
CA GLY A 439 -70.97 -32.50 9.80
C GLY A 439 -71.71 -33.30 8.73
N GLY A 440 -72.25 -34.46 9.10
CA GLY A 440 -73.21 -35.18 8.26
C GLY A 440 -74.54 -34.45 8.21
N GLY A 441 -75.04 -34.19 7.00
CA GLY A 441 -76.38 -33.66 6.76
C GLY A 441 -76.71 -33.70 5.26
N GLY A 442 -77.64 -34.58 4.88
CA GLY A 442 -78.06 -34.75 3.48
C GLY A 442 -78.98 -33.64 2.98
N GLY A 443 -78.95 -33.42 1.65
CA GLY A 443 -79.87 -32.54 0.91
C GLY A 443 -79.21 -32.04 -0.37
N GLY A 444 -79.73 -32.43 -1.54
CA GLY A 444 -79.01 -32.40 -2.82
C GLY A 444 -78.99 -31.07 -3.58
N GLY A 445 -78.15 -31.04 -4.62
CA GLY A 445 -78.24 -30.08 -5.74
C GLY A 445 -77.00 -29.21 -5.98
N GLY A 446 -75.97 -29.78 -6.60
CA GLY A 446 -74.83 -29.05 -7.20
C GLY A 446 -73.47 -29.42 -6.61
N SER A 447 -72.67 -30.22 -7.33
CA SER A 447 -71.29 -30.54 -6.89
C SER A 447 -70.38 -29.32 -7.09
N THR A 448 -70.25 -28.47 -6.08
CA THR A 448 -69.17 -27.47 -6.03
C THR A 448 -67.88 -28.18 -5.64
N ILE A 449 -67.02 -28.46 -6.63
CA ILE A 449 -65.68 -29.03 -6.43
C ILE A 449 -64.91 -28.08 -5.50
N SER A 450 -64.32 -28.60 -4.43
CA SER A 450 -63.49 -27.81 -3.52
C SER A 450 -62.21 -27.32 -4.22
N ALA A 451 -61.65 -26.16 -3.83
CA ALA A 451 -60.41 -25.64 -4.42
C ALA A 451 -59.26 -26.67 -4.35
N GLU A 452 -59.19 -27.46 -3.26
CA GLU A 452 -58.23 -28.56 -3.12
C GLU A 452 -58.47 -29.71 -4.12
N GLU A 453 -59.73 -30.04 -4.41
CA GLU A 453 -60.05 -31.05 -5.43
C GLU A 453 -59.76 -30.55 -6.84
N LEU A 454 -59.90 -29.25 -7.10
CA LEU A 454 -59.55 -28.61 -8.36
C LEU A 454 -58.03 -28.63 -8.58
N GLU A 455 -57.23 -28.29 -7.57
CA GLU A 455 -55.76 -28.39 -7.62
C GLU A 455 -55.29 -29.84 -7.82
N LYS A 456 -55.91 -30.81 -7.13
CA LYS A 456 -55.64 -32.24 -7.35
C LYS A 456 -56.03 -32.70 -8.76
N LEU A 457 -57.10 -32.14 -9.33
CA LEU A 457 -57.51 -32.42 -10.70
C LEU A 457 -56.51 -31.80 -11.70
N GLN A 458 -56.10 -30.56 -11.49
CA GLN A 458 -55.09 -29.88 -12.31
C GLN A 458 -53.74 -30.59 -12.24
N GLY A 459 -53.28 -31.00 -11.05
CA GLY A 459 -52.05 -31.78 -10.89
C GLY A 459 -52.09 -33.12 -11.63
N ARG A 460 -53.25 -33.81 -11.67
CA ARG A 460 -53.44 -35.01 -12.48
C ARG A 460 -53.39 -34.72 -13.99
N HIS A 461 -53.97 -33.61 -14.43
CA HIS A 461 -53.87 -33.15 -15.83
C HIS A 461 -52.43 -32.81 -16.20
N ASP A 462 -51.68 -32.10 -15.35
CA ASP A 462 -50.28 -31.75 -15.58
C ASP A 462 -49.38 -32.99 -15.61
N GLU A 463 -49.65 -33.97 -14.74
CA GLU A 463 -48.94 -35.26 -14.78
C GLU A 463 -49.23 -36.02 -16.08
N HIS A 464 -50.49 -36.03 -16.51
CA HIS A 464 -50.87 -36.63 -17.79
C HIS A 464 -50.17 -35.92 -18.97
N ALA A 465 -50.15 -34.59 -18.98
CA ALA A 465 -49.44 -33.80 -19.99
C ALA A 465 -47.93 -34.07 -19.98
N ARG A 466 -47.28 -34.13 -18.81
CA ARG A 466 -45.86 -34.52 -18.69
C ARG A 466 -45.59 -35.91 -19.25
N ARG A 467 -46.48 -36.88 -18.99
CA ARG A 467 -46.36 -38.24 -19.55
C ARG A 467 -46.48 -38.23 -21.07
N GLN A 468 -47.42 -37.47 -21.64
CA GLN A 468 -47.56 -37.31 -23.10
C GLN A 468 -46.30 -36.68 -23.71
N ILE A 469 -45.75 -35.63 -23.09
CA ILE A 469 -44.50 -34.98 -23.52
C ILE A 469 -43.35 -36.00 -23.50
N GLN A 470 -43.16 -36.75 -22.43
CA GLN A 470 -42.09 -37.75 -22.32
C GLN A 470 -42.20 -38.86 -23.38
N ILE A 471 -43.42 -39.29 -23.72
CA ILE A 471 -43.64 -40.29 -24.77
C ILE A 471 -43.30 -39.70 -26.15
N LEU A 472 -43.72 -38.47 -26.43
CA LEU A 472 -43.40 -37.76 -27.68
C LEU A 472 -41.89 -37.52 -27.81
N GLU A 473 -41.21 -37.07 -26.75
CA GLU A 473 -39.75 -36.93 -26.68
C GLU A 473 -39.05 -38.24 -27.03
N ARG A 474 -39.51 -39.36 -26.44
CA ARG A 474 -38.97 -40.70 -26.72
C ARG A 474 -39.22 -41.13 -28.16
N TYR A 475 -40.39 -40.86 -28.72
CA TYR A 475 -40.73 -41.21 -30.11
C TYR A 475 -39.89 -40.43 -31.13
N ILE A 476 -39.69 -39.12 -30.89
CA ILE A 476 -38.92 -38.23 -31.77
C ILE A 476 -37.40 -38.43 -31.56
N GLY A 477 -36.98 -39.12 -30.50
CA GLY A 477 -35.56 -39.34 -30.16
C GLY A 477 -34.88 -38.11 -29.57
N VAL A 478 -35.65 -37.18 -29.00
CA VAL A 478 -35.15 -35.94 -28.38
C VAL A 478 -35.00 -36.16 -26.89
N ASP A 479 -33.83 -35.81 -26.35
CA ASP A 479 -33.59 -35.81 -24.91
C ASP A 479 -33.83 -34.42 -24.31
N GLY A 480 -34.97 -34.24 -23.65
CA GLY A 480 -35.34 -32.98 -22.97
C GLY A 480 -34.37 -32.55 -21.85
N ARG A 481 -33.44 -33.42 -21.41
CA ARG A 481 -32.41 -33.12 -20.40
C ARG A 481 -31.02 -32.90 -20.97
N ALA A 482 -30.81 -33.04 -22.27
CA ALA A 482 -29.49 -32.86 -22.87
C ALA A 482 -28.87 -31.49 -22.56
N GLY A 483 -29.65 -30.41 -22.68
CA GLY A 483 -29.21 -29.04 -22.36
C GLY A 483 -28.85 -28.86 -20.89
N ALA A 484 -29.63 -29.43 -19.96
CA ALA A 484 -29.35 -29.34 -18.53
C ALA A 484 -28.05 -30.08 -18.16
N ARG A 485 -27.81 -31.28 -18.70
CA ARG A 485 -26.57 -32.01 -18.46
C ARG A 485 -25.34 -31.32 -19.04
N LEU A 486 -25.47 -30.72 -20.22
CA LEU A 486 -24.39 -29.90 -20.81
C LEU A 486 -24.12 -28.65 -19.96
N ALA A 487 -25.16 -28.00 -19.43
CA ALA A 487 -24.98 -26.86 -18.55
C ALA A 487 -24.29 -27.26 -17.23
N GLU A 488 -24.66 -28.39 -16.64
CA GLU A 488 -24.00 -28.94 -15.45
C GLU A 488 -22.53 -29.32 -15.72
N SER A 489 -22.23 -29.97 -16.85
CA SER A 489 -20.85 -30.31 -17.22
C SER A 489 -20.02 -29.06 -17.47
N THR A 490 -20.55 -28.09 -18.21
CA THR A 490 -19.87 -26.81 -18.49
C THR A 490 -19.63 -26.03 -17.20
N LYS A 491 -20.58 -26.04 -16.27
CA LYS A 491 -20.43 -25.40 -14.96
C LYS A 491 -19.32 -26.05 -14.14
N ALA A 492 -19.21 -27.38 -14.18
CA ALA A 492 -18.13 -28.11 -13.52
C ALA A 492 -16.76 -27.80 -14.15
N GLU A 493 -16.67 -27.77 -15.48
CA GLU A 493 -15.44 -27.39 -16.20
C GLU A 493 -15.02 -25.94 -15.91
N LEU A 494 -15.98 -25.01 -15.90
CA LEU A 494 -15.72 -23.61 -15.55
C LEU A 494 -15.23 -23.48 -14.11
N ALA A 495 -15.83 -24.20 -13.16
CA ALA A 495 -15.38 -24.20 -11.78
C ALA A 495 -13.95 -24.78 -11.64
N ALA A 496 -13.61 -25.81 -12.42
CA ALA A 496 -12.26 -26.36 -12.45
C ALA A 496 -11.24 -25.37 -13.04
N ALA A 497 -11.58 -24.71 -14.15
CA ALA A 497 -10.74 -23.69 -14.77
C ALA A 497 -10.55 -22.48 -13.85
N GLN A 498 -11.61 -22.02 -13.20
CA GLN A 498 -11.54 -20.93 -12.21
C GLN A 498 -10.63 -21.33 -11.04
N GLY A 499 -10.75 -22.56 -10.53
CA GLY A 499 -9.88 -23.06 -9.47
C GLY A 499 -8.39 -23.07 -9.85
N GLN A 500 -8.06 -23.33 -11.12
CA GLN A 500 -6.69 -23.21 -11.63
C GLN A 500 -6.21 -21.75 -11.69
N LEU A 501 -7.06 -20.83 -12.15
CA LEU A 501 -6.74 -19.40 -12.18
C LEU A 501 -6.55 -18.84 -10.76
N ASP A 502 -7.41 -19.22 -9.82
CA ASP A 502 -7.33 -18.81 -8.42
C ASP A 502 -6.07 -19.35 -7.73
N ALA A 503 -5.59 -20.54 -8.13
CA ALA A 503 -4.32 -21.06 -7.66
C ALA A 503 -3.13 -20.22 -8.17
N ILE A 504 -3.13 -19.83 -9.45
CA ILE A 504 -2.10 -18.95 -10.03
C ILE A 504 -2.14 -17.56 -9.37
N SER A 505 -3.32 -17.00 -9.13
CA SER A 505 -3.50 -15.72 -8.46
C SER A 505 -3.04 -15.73 -7.00
N ARG A 506 -3.26 -16.83 -6.28
CA ARG A 506 -2.76 -16.97 -4.91
C ARG A 506 -1.24 -17.12 -4.84
N GLU A 507 -0.63 -17.77 -5.82
CA GLU A 507 0.83 -17.97 -5.85
C GLU A 507 1.57 -16.70 -6.28
N HIS A 508 1.17 -16.09 -7.39
CA HIS A 508 1.89 -14.96 -7.98
C HIS A 508 1.37 -13.60 -7.55
N GLY A 509 0.16 -13.51 -7.00
CA GLY A 509 -0.49 -12.24 -6.70
C GLY A 509 -1.08 -11.56 -7.94
N GLU A 510 -2.11 -10.74 -7.70
CA GLU A 510 -2.81 -10.03 -8.77
C GLU A 510 -1.93 -8.97 -9.45
N THR A 511 -1.02 -8.32 -8.71
CA THR A 511 -0.15 -7.29 -9.30
C THR A 511 0.78 -7.91 -10.33
N TYR A 512 1.35 -9.07 -10.03
CA TYR A 512 2.22 -9.80 -10.95
C TYR A 512 1.46 -10.16 -12.23
N ILE A 513 0.30 -10.81 -12.10
CA ILE A 513 -0.53 -11.26 -13.23
C ILE A 513 -0.88 -10.08 -14.14
N ASN A 514 -1.34 -8.98 -13.56
CA ASN A 514 -1.68 -7.78 -14.32
C ASN A 514 -0.46 -7.13 -14.99
N MET A 515 0.70 -7.14 -14.32
CA MET A 515 1.92 -6.53 -14.81
C MET A 515 2.68 -7.38 -15.83
N ILE A 516 2.40 -8.67 -16.00
CA ILE A 516 3.03 -9.51 -17.05
C ILE A 516 2.27 -9.49 -18.39
N MET A 517 1.11 -8.83 -18.46
CA MET A 517 0.29 -8.80 -19.68
C MET A 517 1.05 -8.17 -20.87
N PRO A 518 1.02 -8.79 -22.06
CA PRO A 518 1.69 -8.27 -23.25
C PRO A 518 1.11 -6.92 -23.68
N ARG A 519 1.97 -6.04 -24.20
CA ARG A 519 1.61 -4.71 -24.73
C ARG A 519 2.14 -4.47 -26.13
N PHE A 520 3.09 -5.28 -26.60
CA PHE A 520 3.72 -5.10 -27.89
C PHE A 520 2.72 -5.37 -29.03
N ASP A 521 2.69 -4.45 -29.99
CA ASP A 521 1.89 -4.54 -31.19
C ASP A 521 2.63 -3.81 -32.32
N ALA A 522 2.97 -4.55 -33.37
CA ALA A 522 3.70 -4.02 -34.52
C ALA A 522 2.95 -2.88 -35.21
N LEU A 523 1.60 -2.91 -35.23
CA LEU A 523 0.78 -1.87 -35.86
C LEU A 523 0.80 -0.54 -35.09
N LYS A 524 1.25 -0.56 -33.84
CA LYS A 524 1.42 0.65 -33.00
C LYS A 524 2.82 1.26 -33.12
N ALA A 525 3.72 0.67 -33.90
CA ALA A 525 5.04 1.25 -34.11
C ALA A 525 4.93 2.64 -34.79
N ARG A 526 5.65 3.62 -34.24
CA ARG A 526 5.74 4.98 -34.81
C ARG A 526 7.15 5.24 -35.29
N HIS A 527 7.27 5.64 -36.55
CA HIS A 527 8.54 5.89 -37.21
C HIS A 527 8.72 7.39 -37.44
N PHE A 528 9.81 7.94 -36.92
CA PHE A 528 10.26 9.29 -37.19
C PHE A 528 11.56 9.23 -37.98
N ALA A 529 11.54 9.77 -39.21
CA ALA A 529 12.69 9.76 -40.12
C ALA A 529 12.84 11.06 -40.92
N SER A 530 11.92 12.02 -40.76
CA SER A 530 11.81 13.24 -41.57
C SER A 530 12.78 14.35 -41.13
N TYR A 531 14.06 14.01 -40.85
CA TYR A 531 15.09 14.99 -40.44
C TYR A 531 15.23 16.14 -41.44
N TRP A 532 15.00 15.86 -42.73
CA TRP A 532 15.03 16.83 -43.82
C TRP A 532 14.03 17.97 -43.60
N ASN A 533 12.84 17.67 -43.08
CA ASN A 533 11.82 18.70 -42.87
C ASN A 533 12.21 19.59 -41.69
N TRP A 534 12.63 18.96 -40.59
CA TRP A 534 12.98 19.64 -39.36
C TRP A 534 14.21 20.53 -39.52
N SER A 535 15.19 20.15 -40.35
CA SER A 535 16.32 21.03 -40.66
C SER A 535 15.92 22.33 -41.38
N ARG A 536 14.99 22.25 -42.34
CA ARG A 536 14.46 23.44 -43.03
C ARG A 536 13.66 24.32 -42.08
N GLN A 537 12.82 23.72 -41.24
CA GLN A 537 12.06 24.44 -40.23
C GLN A 537 12.99 25.16 -39.24
N ASP A 538 13.98 24.46 -38.70
CA ASP A 538 14.91 25.02 -37.72
C ASP A 538 15.79 26.12 -38.32
N ALA A 539 16.24 25.95 -39.56
CA ALA A 539 16.96 26.99 -40.29
C ALA A 539 16.12 28.26 -40.47
N GLN A 540 14.83 28.13 -40.81
CA GLN A 540 13.92 29.27 -40.94
C GLN A 540 13.59 29.90 -39.57
N HIS A 541 13.38 29.11 -38.52
CA HIS A 541 13.18 29.66 -37.18
C HIS A 541 14.41 30.43 -36.69
N LEU A 542 15.60 29.86 -36.83
CA LEU A 542 16.86 30.53 -36.51
C LEU A 542 16.99 31.84 -37.30
N TRP A 543 16.64 31.81 -38.58
CA TRP A 543 16.63 32.99 -39.45
C TRP A 543 15.75 34.13 -38.91
N TYR A 544 14.48 33.85 -38.61
CA TYR A 544 13.55 34.85 -38.08
C TYR A 544 13.89 35.30 -36.65
N ASP A 545 14.48 34.42 -35.84
CA ASP A 545 14.95 34.77 -34.50
C ASP A 545 16.09 35.81 -34.56
N ILE A 546 16.98 35.74 -35.55
CA ILE A 546 18.01 36.77 -35.80
C ILE A 546 17.37 38.06 -36.32
N LEU A 547 16.51 37.98 -37.35
CA LEU A 547 15.90 39.18 -37.95
C LEU A 547 15.05 39.98 -36.95
N SER A 548 14.29 39.28 -36.10
CA SER A 548 13.44 39.90 -35.07
C SER A 548 14.23 40.44 -33.87
N GLY A 549 15.56 40.28 -33.84
CA GLY A 549 16.41 40.73 -32.75
C GLY A 549 16.24 39.94 -31.46
N ARG A 550 15.58 38.78 -31.50
CA ARG A 550 15.52 37.85 -30.35
C ARG A 550 16.88 37.22 -30.05
N LEU A 551 17.74 37.15 -31.05
CA LEU A 551 19.13 36.70 -30.92
C LEU A 551 20.07 37.89 -31.09
N THR A 552 20.67 38.34 -29.98
CA THR A 552 21.59 39.50 -29.95
C THR A 552 23.04 39.12 -29.65
N THR A 553 23.29 37.93 -29.09
CA THR A 553 24.63 37.41 -28.77
C THR A 553 24.70 35.91 -29.03
N VAL A 554 25.90 35.37 -29.28
CA VAL A 554 26.11 33.93 -29.49
C VAL A 554 25.95 33.19 -28.16
N ASP A 555 24.73 32.74 -27.86
CA ASP A 555 24.45 31.85 -26.74
C ASP A 555 24.77 30.39 -27.10
N ARG A 556 24.98 29.54 -26.09
CA ARG A 556 25.20 28.10 -26.25
C ARG A 556 23.99 27.41 -26.90
N GLU A 557 22.78 27.92 -26.66
CA GLU A 557 21.58 27.41 -27.30
C GLU A 557 21.63 27.59 -28.83
N ILE A 558 22.09 28.76 -29.30
CA ILE A 558 22.29 29.03 -30.73
C ILE A 558 23.35 28.09 -31.28
N THR A 559 24.46 27.94 -30.56
CA THR A 559 25.55 27.03 -30.95
C THR A 559 25.03 25.61 -31.14
N GLN A 560 24.18 25.13 -30.22
CA GLN A 560 23.57 23.80 -30.32
C GLN A 560 22.61 23.70 -31.50
N ARG A 561 21.77 24.71 -31.75
CA ARG A 561 20.89 24.76 -32.92
C ARG A 561 21.69 24.75 -34.23
N CYS A 562 22.81 25.46 -34.30
CA CYS A 562 23.71 25.44 -35.46
C CYS A 562 24.34 24.06 -35.68
N LEU A 563 24.90 23.43 -34.63
CA LEU A 563 25.43 22.06 -34.72
C LEU A 563 24.38 21.07 -35.22
N THR A 564 23.15 21.27 -34.76
CA THR A 564 22.01 20.45 -35.14
C THR A 564 21.63 20.63 -36.61
N ILE A 565 21.62 21.88 -37.12
CA ILE A 565 21.40 22.17 -38.55
C ILE A 565 22.53 21.56 -39.40
N LEU A 566 23.79 21.70 -38.96
CA LEU A 566 24.96 21.11 -39.62
C LEU A 566 24.85 19.58 -39.72
N ALA A 567 24.48 18.91 -38.62
CA ALA A 567 24.29 17.46 -38.58
C ALA A 567 23.15 16.96 -39.50
N ARG A 568 22.27 17.85 -39.98
CA ARG A 568 21.14 17.53 -40.86
C ARG A 568 21.30 18.09 -42.27
N ALA A 569 22.45 18.68 -42.61
CA ALA A 569 22.67 19.33 -43.88
C ALA A 569 22.45 18.37 -45.06
N ASP A 570 21.57 18.77 -45.97
CA ASP A 570 21.34 18.15 -47.27
C ASP A 570 21.42 19.19 -48.39
N ALA A 571 21.49 18.75 -49.65
CA ALA A 571 21.66 19.65 -50.80
C ALA A 571 20.54 20.71 -50.88
N THR A 572 19.30 20.30 -50.62
CA THR A 572 18.14 21.19 -50.71
C THR A 572 18.05 22.20 -49.56
N LEU A 573 18.57 21.89 -48.38
CA LEU A 573 18.69 22.84 -47.27
C LEU A 573 19.69 23.94 -47.62
N ILE A 574 20.82 23.56 -48.24
CA ILE A 574 21.85 24.51 -48.68
C ILE A 574 21.26 25.46 -49.74
N GLU A 575 20.47 24.95 -50.69
CA GLU A 575 19.75 25.77 -51.68
C GLU A 575 18.76 26.73 -51.01
N LEU A 576 17.96 26.24 -50.06
CA LEU A 576 17.00 27.06 -49.31
C LEU A 576 17.71 28.19 -48.54
N MET A 577 18.77 27.84 -47.80
CA MET A 577 19.56 28.81 -47.05
C MET A 577 20.20 29.84 -47.97
N ALA A 578 20.80 29.41 -49.08
CA ALA A 578 21.40 30.30 -50.07
C ALA A 578 20.38 31.28 -50.65
N TYR A 579 19.18 30.79 -51.00
CA TYR A 579 18.08 31.63 -51.48
C TYR A 579 17.62 32.65 -50.42
N THR A 580 17.36 32.20 -49.19
CA THR A 580 16.91 33.06 -48.10
C THR A 580 17.95 34.15 -47.80
N ILE A 581 19.23 33.80 -47.69
CA ILE A 581 20.33 34.74 -47.40
C ILE A 581 20.54 35.74 -48.55
N ALA A 582 20.40 35.31 -49.82
CA ALA A 582 20.57 36.19 -50.98
C ALA A 582 19.53 37.32 -51.04
N LYS A 583 18.31 37.07 -50.52
CA LYS A 583 17.21 38.06 -50.49
C LYS A 583 17.34 39.12 -49.39
N VAL A 584 18.38 39.04 -48.57
CA VAL A 584 18.56 39.88 -47.39
C VAL A 584 19.31 41.13 -47.78
N ASP A 585 18.67 42.25 -47.53
CA ASP A 585 19.28 43.56 -47.68
C ASP A 585 19.87 44.01 -46.32
N PRO A 586 21.21 44.06 -46.19
CA PRO A 586 21.86 44.43 -44.93
C PRO A 586 21.60 45.91 -44.56
N THR A 587 21.13 46.74 -45.50
CA THR A 587 20.83 48.15 -45.24
C THR A 587 19.54 48.36 -44.43
N GLN A 588 18.69 47.34 -44.30
CA GLN A 588 17.42 47.41 -43.56
C GLN A 588 17.61 47.46 -42.04
N GLY A 589 18.81 47.19 -41.52
CA GLY A 589 19.13 47.34 -40.10
C GLY A 589 20.25 46.41 -39.62
N PRO A 590 20.73 46.63 -38.38
CA PRO A 590 21.84 45.84 -37.82
C PRO A 590 21.52 44.35 -37.69
N THR A 591 20.26 43.98 -37.43
CA THR A 591 19.82 42.58 -37.37
C THR A 591 19.84 41.91 -38.74
N TYR A 592 19.54 42.63 -39.82
CA TYR A 592 19.61 42.13 -41.20
C TYR A 592 21.06 41.95 -41.66
N ALA A 593 21.95 42.88 -41.29
CA ALA A 593 23.38 42.76 -41.53
C ALA A 593 23.96 41.51 -40.80
N LEU A 594 23.64 41.35 -39.51
CA LEU A 594 24.02 40.18 -38.72
C LEU A 594 23.49 38.89 -39.32
N ALA A 595 22.23 38.86 -39.73
CA ALA A 595 21.62 37.68 -40.34
C ALA A 595 22.35 37.30 -41.64
N LYS A 596 22.73 38.28 -42.47
CA LYS A 596 23.46 38.02 -43.72
C LYS A 596 24.86 37.46 -43.47
N GLU A 597 25.64 38.06 -42.58
CA GLU A 597 27.00 37.60 -42.24
C GLU A 597 26.98 36.21 -41.57
N PHE A 598 26.19 36.06 -40.51
CA PHE A 598 26.08 34.81 -39.77
C PHE A 598 25.49 33.69 -40.64
N GLY A 599 24.49 34.02 -41.46
CA GLY A 599 23.87 33.08 -42.40
C GLY A 599 24.87 32.57 -43.44
N GLN A 600 25.72 33.45 -44.00
CA GLN A 600 26.79 33.05 -44.92
C GLN A 600 27.78 32.09 -44.27
N MET A 601 28.24 32.40 -43.06
CA MET A 601 29.13 31.51 -42.30
C MET A 601 28.49 30.14 -42.03
N LEU A 602 27.21 30.10 -41.62
CA LEU A 602 26.51 28.84 -41.39
C LEU A 602 26.30 28.04 -42.68
N LEU A 603 26.04 28.72 -43.81
CA LEU A 603 25.90 28.09 -45.13
C LEU A 603 27.21 27.43 -45.57
N GLU A 604 28.34 28.09 -45.40
CA GLU A 604 29.67 27.53 -45.69
C GLU A 604 29.97 26.31 -44.82
N ASN A 605 29.71 26.40 -43.52
CA ASN A 605 29.84 25.27 -42.60
C ASN A 605 28.92 24.09 -43.00
N CYS A 606 27.70 24.36 -43.47
CA CYS A 606 26.79 23.32 -43.96
C CYS A 606 27.30 22.64 -45.23
N ARG A 607 27.95 23.39 -46.13
CA ARG A 607 28.59 22.81 -47.34
C ARG A 607 29.74 21.89 -46.98
N GLU A 608 30.57 22.29 -46.02
CA GLU A 608 31.66 21.44 -45.53
C GLU A 608 31.12 20.18 -44.83
N ALA A 609 30.15 20.35 -43.91
CA ALA A 609 29.51 19.28 -43.17
C ALA A 609 28.80 18.25 -44.07
N LEU A 610 28.35 18.65 -45.27
CA LEU A 610 27.72 17.75 -46.22
C LEU A 610 28.59 16.53 -46.54
N SER A 611 29.92 16.72 -46.60
CA SER A 611 30.91 15.70 -46.91
C SER A 611 31.28 14.78 -45.74
N HIS A 612 30.80 15.08 -44.53
CA HIS A 612 31.13 14.35 -43.30
C HIS A 612 29.90 13.68 -42.66
N PRO A 613 30.08 12.57 -41.93
CA PRO A 613 29.00 11.96 -41.17
C PRO A 613 28.53 12.89 -40.04
N PRO A 614 27.25 12.82 -39.63
CA PRO A 614 26.78 13.60 -38.48
C PRO A 614 27.48 13.17 -37.19
N THR A 615 27.79 14.14 -36.34
CA THR A 615 28.49 13.93 -35.08
C THR A 615 27.67 14.49 -33.91
N TYR A 616 27.53 13.70 -32.86
CA TYR A 616 27.07 14.17 -31.55
C TYR A 616 28.23 14.87 -30.84
N LYS A 617 27.97 16.10 -30.38
CA LYS A 617 28.88 16.88 -29.54
C LYS A 617 28.07 17.63 -28.48
N GLU A 618 28.46 17.47 -27.22
CA GLU A 618 27.82 18.16 -26.10
C GLU A 618 28.44 19.54 -25.91
N VAL A 619 27.60 20.57 -25.84
CA VAL A 619 28.01 21.98 -25.71
C VAL A 619 27.55 22.63 -24.42
N TYR A 620 26.64 22.00 -23.67
CA TYR A 620 26.20 22.52 -22.39
C TYR A 620 27.32 22.47 -21.35
N ALA A 621 27.28 23.41 -20.40
CA ALA A 621 28.27 23.46 -19.33
C ALA A 621 27.93 22.39 -18.30
N PRO A 622 28.89 21.57 -17.85
CA PRO A 622 28.66 20.65 -16.74
C PRO A 622 28.15 21.40 -15.50
N THR A 623 27.07 20.90 -14.92
CA THR A 623 26.47 21.41 -13.69
C THR A 623 26.91 20.58 -12.48
N ALA A 624 26.76 21.15 -11.30
CA ALA A 624 26.96 20.50 -10.02
C ALA A 624 25.75 20.77 -9.12
N PRO A 625 25.39 19.83 -8.24
CA PRO A 625 24.32 20.05 -7.29
C PRO A 625 24.71 21.13 -6.29
N HIS A 626 23.84 22.13 -6.13
CA HIS A 626 23.92 23.12 -5.08
C HIS A 626 22.68 23.03 -4.21
N THR A 627 22.88 22.81 -2.92
CA THR A 627 21.79 22.79 -1.96
C THR A 627 22.00 23.91 -0.97
N GLN A 628 21.10 24.88 -0.99
CA GLN A 628 21.09 25.99 -0.06
C GLN A 628 19.94 25.82 0.92
N ILE A 629 20.22 25.98 2.20
CA ILE A 629 19.17 26.15 3.21
C ILE A 629 18.96 27.65 3.35
N THR A 630 17.78 28.14 2.99
CA THR A 630 17.47 29.56 3.03
C THR A 630 17.47 30.07 4.48
N ALA A 631 17.50 31.39 4.67
CA ALA A 631 17.36 31.98 6.00
C ALA A 631 16.04 31.60 6.70
N LYS A 632 15.02 31.16 5.94
CA LYS A 632 13.73 30.65 6.46
C LYS A 632 13.75 29.15 6.79
N GLY A 633 14.83 28.44 6.44
CA GLY A 633 14.96 27.00 6.62
C GLY A 633 14.49 26.16 5.43
N ASP A 634 14.13 26.78 4.31
CA ASP A 634 13.73 26.06 3.09
C ASP A 634 14.96 25.42 2.45
N ILE A 635 14.83 24.16 2.03
CA ILE A 635 15.89 23.47 1.28
C ILE A 635 15.65 23.73 -0.20
N VAL A 636 16.50 24.57 -0.79
CA VAL A 636 16.49 24.90 -2.21
C VAL A 636 17.60 24.09 -2.89
N TYR A 637 17.21 23.28 -3.88
CA TYR A 637 18.14 22.53 -4.73
C TYR A 637 18.20 23.21 -6.10
N GLU A 638 19.41 23.52 -6.55
CA GLU A 638 19.68 24.09 -7.86
C GLU A 638 20.87 23.38 -8.51
N GLU A 639 20.81 23.21 -9.83
CA GLU A 639 21.97 22.80 -10.61
C GLU A 639 22.74 24.04 -11.06
N VAL A 640 23.91 24.27 -10.47
CA VAL A 640 24.76 25.43 -10.78
C VAL A 640 25.94 25.03 -11.66
N LYS A 641 26.46 25.96 -12.45
CA LYS A 641 27.65 25.71 -13.28
C LYS A 641 28.82 25.29 -12.39
N ARG A 642 29.47 24.19 -12.77
CA ARG A 642 30.58 23.65 -11.99
C ARG A 642 31.80 24.57 -12.06
N GLU A 643 32.40 24.85 -10.91
CA GLU A 643 33.59 25.70 -10.83
C GLU A 643 34.78 25.05 -11.55
N GLY A 644 35.51 25.81 -12.38
CA GLY A 644 36.64 25.30 -13.15
C GLY A 644 36.31 24.41 -14.36
N VAL A 645 35.05 23.94 -14.50
CA VAL A 645 34.66 22.96 -15.53
C VAL A 645 33.62 23.56 -16.48
N ARG A 646 34.09 24.24 -17.55
CA ARG A 646 33.22 25.00 -18.48
C ARG A 646 32.69 24.19 -19.67
N LYS A 647 33.32 23.06 -20.01
CA LYS A 647 33.06 22.21 -21.18
C LYS A 647 33.35 20.74 -20.83
N LEU A 648 32.88 19.80 -21.65
CA LEU A 648 33.18 18.37 -21.47
C LEU A 648 34.68 18.04 -21.48
N GLU A 649 35.50 18.78 -22.24
CA GLU A 649 36.96 18.60 -22.25
C GLU A 649 37.55 18.73 -20.84
N ALA A 650 37.14 19.77 -20.11
CA ALA A 650 37.57 19.99 -18.73
C ALA A 650 36.98 18.95 -17.77
N TYR A 651 35.78 18.44 -18.06
CA TYR A 651 35.16 17.37 -17.29
C TYR A 651 35.93 16.06 -17.44
N VAL A 652 36.35 15.69 -18.65
CA VAL A 652 37.18 14.48 -18.87
C VAL A 652 38.51 14.60 -18.14
N ALA A 653 39.17 15.76 -18.19
CA ALA A 653 40.41 16.01 -17.46
C ALA A 653 40.22 15.85 -15.93
N GLU A 654 39.09 16.31 -15.39
CA GLU A 654 38.77 16.15 -13.98
C GLU A 654 38.47 14.68 -13.61
N MET A 655 37.75 13.94 -14.47
CA MET A 655 37.48 12.52 -14.27
C MET A 655 38.77 11.68 -14.28
N ALA A 656 39.74 12.05 -15.12
CA ALA A 656 41.06 11.45 -15.16
C ALA A 656 41.91 11.81 -13.93
N ALA A 657 41.78 13.03 -13.40
CA ALA A 657 42.53 13.48 -12.23
C ALA A 657 42.12 12.76 -10.94
N GLY A 658 40.83 12.47 -10.77
CA GLY A 658 40.31 11.59 -9.72
C GLY A 658 40.61 12.02 -8.27
N THR A 659 40.57 11.07 -7.35
CA THR A 659 40.85 11.28 -5.92
C THR A 659 42.14 10.62 -5.48
N ARG A 660 42.82 11.19 -4.47
CA ARG A 660 44.00 10.53 -3.88
C ARG A 660 43.59 9.26 -3.15
N VAL A 661 44.36 8.19 -3.33
CA VAL A 661 44.12 6.90 -2.65
C VAL A 661 44.75 6.97 -1.25
N GLY A 662 43.93 6.91 -0.20
CA GLY A 662 44.38 6.87 1.20
C GLY A 662 43.40 7.56 2.18
N PRO A 663 43.39 7.20 3.47
CA PRO A 663 42.58 7.89 4.47
C PRO A 663 43.05 9.34 4.57
N GLN A 664 42.12 10.27 4.30
CA GLN A 664 42.30 11.66 4.70
C GLN A 664 42.48 11.67 6.22
N VAL A 665 43.63 12.17 6.68
CA VAL A 665 44.13 12.23 8.07
C VAL A 665 44.76 10.92 8.57
N ASN A 666 46.09 10.84 8.53
CA ASN A 666 46.84 9.92 9.40
C ASN A 666 46.76 10.47 10.83
N VAL A 667 45.72 10.04 11.56
CA VAL A 667 45.40 10.50 12.92
C VAL A 667 46.58 10.23 13.87
N GLU A 668 47.36 9.19 13.62
CA GLU A 668 48.54 8.84 14.43
C GLU A 668 49.67 9.84 14.22
N ALA A 669 49.98 10.22 12.99
CA ALA A 669 50.98 11.26 12.70
C ALA A 669 50.57 12.64 13.23
N ALA A 670 49.28 12.98 13.17
CA ALA A 670 48.75 14.22 13.75
C ALA A 670 48.82 14.21 15.29
N ARG A 671 48.58 13.04 15.91
CA ARG A 671 48.65 12.84 17.36
C ARG A 671 50.09 12.87 17.87
N GLU A 672 51.04 12.36 17.09
CA GLU A 672 52.48 12.39 17.38
C GLU A 672 53.08 13.81 17.25
N GLN A 673 52.63 14.58 16.25
CA GLN A 673 52.98 15.99 16.08
C GLN A 673 52.37 16.88 17.18
N MET A 674 51.11 16.63 17.57
CA MET A 674 50.48 17.30 18.73
C MET A 674 51.17 16.94 20.05
N ALA A 675 51.61 15.69 20.22
CA ALA A 675 52.35 15.26 21.41
C ALA A 675 53.69 16.00 21.52
N LYS A 676 54.44 16.12 20.41
CA LYS A 676 55.68 16.92 20.34
C LYS A 676 55.44 18.38 20.72
N LEU A 677 54.37 18.98 20.21
CA LEU A 677 53.95 20.35 20.53
C LEU A 677 53.61 20.51 22.02
N TRP A 678 52.95 19.50 22.61
CA TRP A 678 52.60 19.48 24.04
C TRP A 678 53.83 19.35 24.94
N THR A 679 54.84 18.55 24.56
CA THR A 679 56.12 18.46 25.28
C THR A 679 56.94 19.74 25.19
N LEU A 680 56.93 20.43 24.05
CA LEU A 680 57.62 21.71 23.88
C LEU A 680 56.97 22.83 24.72
N ILE A 681 55.63 22.85 24.79
CA ILE A 681 54.88 23.81 25.61
C ILE A 681 55.07 23.55 27.13
N ARG A 682 55.28 22.29 27.54
CA ARG A 682 55.46 21.91 28.95
C ARG A 682 56.88 22.20 29.47
N ASN A 683 57.89 22.25 28.59
CA ASN A 683 59.30 22.32 28.98
C ASN A 683 59.90 23.74 28.96
N GLU A 684 59.13 24.80 28.66
CA GLU A 684 59.59 26.20 28.72
C GLU A 684 59.00 26.95 29.94
N PRO A 685 59.82 27.33 30.95
CA PRO A 685 59.34 28.04 32.13
C PRO A 685 59.46 29.57 31.95
N SER A 686 58.66 30.15 31.04
CA SER A 686 58.27 31.58 31.12
C SER A 686 57.17 31.92 30.11
N PHE A 687 55.96 31.43 30.37
CA PHE A 687 54.77 31.76 29.57
C PHE A 687 54.24 33.16 29.93
N SER A 688 54.96 34.21 29.53
CA SER A 688 54.56 35.61 29.82
C SER A 688 54.74 36.60 28.67
N LYS A 689 55.63 36.36 27.69
CA LYS A 689 55.81 37.32 26.57
C LYS A 689 56.16 36.69 25.22
N VAL A 690 55.47 35.63 24.82
CA VAL A 690 55.48 35.17 23.42
C VAL A 690 54.09 35.36 22.85
N GLY A 691 53.97 36.34 21.95
CA GLY A 691 52.71 36.88 21.48
C GLY A 691 51.90 35.89 20.65
N LYS A 692 50.57 36.06 20.70
CA LYS A 692 49.57 35.33 19.90
C LYS A 692 49.95 35.17 18.42
N ASN A 693 50.81 36.03 17.87
CA ASN A 693 51.26 35.99 16.49
C ASN A 693 52.20 34.81 16.16
N THR A 694 53.03 34.33 17.09
CA THR A 694 53.93 33.18 16.85
C THR A 694 53.16 31.86 16.87
N ILE A 695 52.19 31.73 17.79
CA ILE A 695 51.27 30.59 17.83
C ILE A 695 50.36 30.59 16.58
N LYS A 696 49.93 31.78 16.14
CA LYS A 696 49.15 31.92 14.91
C LYS A 696 49.97 31.58 13.67
N SER A 697 51.26 31.95 13.59
CA SER A 697 52.10 31.61 12.43
C SER A 697 52.36 30.11 12.35
N MET A 698 52.63 29.44 13.48
CA MET A 698 52.86 27.99 13.52
C MET A 698 51.57 27.19 13.25
N TYR A 699 50.42 27.64 13.78
CA TYR A 699 49.11 27.06 13.43
C TYR A 699 48.78 27.28 11.95
N THR A 700 49.14 28.45 11.39
CA THR A 700 48.97 28.74 9.95
C THR A 700 49.90 27.91 9.07
N GLU A 701 51.09 27.54 9.56
CA GLU A 701 52.04 26.69 8.83
C GLU A 701 51.59 25.22 8.80
N VAL A 702 51.01 24.73 9.90
CA VAL A 702 50.33 23.42 9.98
C VAL A 702 49.06 23.39 9.12
N VAL A 703 48.29 24.47 9.07
CA VAL A 703 47.13 24.60 8.18
C VAL A 703 47.55 24.74 6.71
N ARG A 704 48.71 25.35 6.43
CA ARG A 704 49.30 25.46 5.08
C ARG A 704 49.88 24.13 4.57
N SER A 705 50.34 23.23 5.45
CA SER A 705 50.72 21.86 5.08
C SER A 705 49.51 20.92 4.92
N LEU A 706 48.34 21.31 5.42
CA LEU A 706 47.06 20.59 5.32
C LEU A 706 46.10 21.16 4.26
N GLY A 707 46.49 22.22 3.53
CA GLY A 707 45.69 22.88 2.48
C GLY A 707 46.44 23.01 1.15
N PRO A 708 45.75 23.18 0.00
CA PRO A 708 46.36 23.01 -1.31
C PRO A 708 47.35 24.14 -1.66
N THR A 709 48.49 23.74 -2.23
CA THR A 709 49.54 24.64 -2.70
C THR A 709 49.09 25.43 -3.94
N ARG A 710 49.46 26.71 -3.95
CA ARG A 710 49.18 27.74 -4.95
C ARG A 710 49.88 27.49 -6.30
N GLN A 711 49.31 28.10 -7.34
CA GLN A 711 49.81 28.28 -8.71
C GLN A 711 51.34 28.34 -8.86
N LEU A 712 51.86 27.59 -9.83
CA LEU A 712 53.13 27.84 -10.52
C LEU A 712 52.88 27.69 -12.03
N GLY A 713 53.25 28.72 -12.79
CA GLY A 713 53.13 28.76 -14.25
C GLY A 713 54.34 28.18 -14.99
N ALA A 714 54.28 28.33 -16.32
CA ALA A 714 55.28 28.02 -17.35
C ALA A 714 55.32 26.56 -17.84
N GLY A 715 54.78 26.32 -19.05
CA GLY A 715 54.77 25.02 -19.74
C GLY A 715 55.98 24.77 -20.64
N PRO A 716 55.93 23.77 -21.54
CA PRO A 716 56.76 23.74 -22.73
C PRO A 716 55.95 24.07 -23.98
N ARG A 717 56.48 25.00 -24.79
CA ARG A 717 56.00 25.30 -26.14
C ARG A 717 56.26 24.08 -27.03
N SER A 718 55.20 23.50 -27.59
CA SER A 718 55.27 22.54 -28.69
C SER A 718 54.71 23.21 -29.94
N GLY A 719 55.58 23.57 -30.89
CA GLY A 719 55.19 24.11 -32.19
C GLY A 719 54.48 23.05 -33.06
N PRO A 720 53.61 23.46 -34.00
CA PRO A 720 52.89 22.53 -34.84
C PRO A 720 53.82 21.93 -35.91
N ARG A 721 54.05 20.61 -35.85
CA ARG A 721 54.64 19.86 -36.97
C ARG A 721 53.53 19.50 -37.96
N HIS A 722 53.50 20.20 -39.10
CA HIS A 722 52.76 19.76 -40.28
C HIS A 722 53.38 18.45 -40.82
N ARG A 723 52.56 17.41 -40.98
CA ARG A 723 52.90 16.25 -41.82
C ARG A 723 51.73 15.99 -42.78
N ARG A 724 51.94 16.29 -44.06
CA ARG A 724 51.13 15.80 -45.18
C ARG A 724 51.33 14.29 -45.34
N GLN A 725 50.27 13.55 -45.64
CA GLN A 725 50.24 12.28 -46.41
C GLN A 725 48.77 11.99 -46.74
N SER A 726 48.31 12.26 -47.97
CA SER A 726 48.32 11.39 -49.15
C SER A 726 47.44 10.14 -49.02
N SER A 727 46.43 10.10 -49.89
CA SER A 727 45.47 9.04 -50.19
C SER A 727 46.10 7.66 -50.44
N GLN A 728 45.60 6.64 -49.73
CA GLN A 728 45.33 5.31 -50.29
C GLN A 728 44.43 4.50 -49.35
N ALA A 729 43.33 3.99 -49.91
CA ALA A 729 42.26 3.28 -49.23
C ALA A 729 42.57 1.78 -49.07
N GLY A 730 42.25 1.25 -47.89
CA GLY A 730 42.26 -0.18 -47.53
C GLY A 730 42.14 -0.34 -46.01
N PRO A 731 41.34 -1.29 -45.47
CA PRO A 731 41.04 -1.35 -44.03
C PRO A 731 42.26 -1.87 -43.27
N ARG A 732 42.90 -1.00 -42.48
CA ARG A 732 43.95 -1.36 -41.52
C ARG A 732 43.35 -1.61 -40.12
N PRO A 733 43.99 -2.46 -39.29
CA PRO A 733 43.56 -2.73 -37.92
C PRO A 733 43.54 -1.44 -37.09
N VAL A 734 42.56 -1.32 -36.20
CA VAL A 734 42.41 -0.18 -35.28
C VAL A 734 43.65 -0.09 -34.41
N VAL A 735 44.52 0.88 -34.70
CA VAL A 735 45.62 1.27 -33.82
C VAL A 735 44.96 1.86 -32.57
N LEU A 736 45.08 1.20 -31.43
CA LEU A 736 44.61 1.75 -30.15
C LEU A 736 45.31 3.10 -29.95
N PRO A 737 44.57 4.18 -29.66
CA PRO A 737 45.18 5.47 -29.39
C PRO A 737 46.11 5.38 -28.17
N GLU A 738 47.19 6.17 -28.17
CA GLU A 738 48.13 6.16 -27.06
C GLU A 738 47.39 6.47 -25.74
N PRO A 739 47.61 5.68 -24.67
CA PRO A 739 46.93 5.89 -23.40
C PRO A 739 47.30 7.25 -22.80
N ALA A 740 46.31 8.00 -22.33
CA ALA A 740 46.55 9.22 -21.56
C ALA A 740 47.36 8.90 -20.29
N ALA A 741 48.34 9.76 -19.96
CA ALA A 741 49.11 9.63 -18.73
C ALA A 741 48.21 9.91 -17.52
N LEU A 742 47.97 8.88 -16.70
CA LEU A 742 47.18 8.99 -15.48
C LEU A 742 48.10 9.27 -14.28
N PRO A 743 47.68 10.07 -13.28
CA PRO A 743 48.48 10.32 -12.09
C PRO A 743 48.66 9.03 -11.26
N GLU A 744 49.91 8.60 -11.01
CA GLU A 744 50.19 7.33 -10.32
C GLU A 744 49.61 7.25 -8.89
N ASN A 745 49.45 8.40 -8.22
CA ASN A 745 48.98 8.49 -6.83
C ASN A 745 47.48 8.81 -6.68
N ARG A 746 46.70 8.73 -7.76
CA ARG A 746 45.26 9.06 -7.74
C ARG A 746 44.45 8.00 -8.47
N GLU A 747 43.27 7.69 -7.96
CA GLU A 747 42.30 6.83 -8.64
C GLU A 747 41.33 7.69 -9.47
N PRO A 748 41.29 7.49 -10.80
CA PRO A 748 40.33 8.18 -11.67
C PRO A 748 38.88 7.87 -11.30
N PHE A 749 38.00 8.87 -11.39
CA PHE A 749 36.56 8.70 -11.10
C PHE A 749 35.88 7.76 -12.09
N LEU A 750 36.29 7.81 -13.36
CA LEU A 750 35.88 6.86 -14.38
C LEU A 750 37.05 5.92 -14.65
N ASN A 751 36.82 4.61 -14.56
CA ASN A 751 37.86 3.63 -14.78
C ASN A 751 37.33 2.35 -15.41
N PHE A 752 38.22 1.63 -16.10
CA PHE A 752 37.96 0.29 -16.60
C PHE A 752 38.57 -0.73 -15.66
N LYS A 753 37.82 -1.78 -15.36
CA LYS A 753 38.30 -2.93 -14.60
C LYS A 753 38.62 -4.10 -15.53
N ARG A 754 39.63 -4.87 -15.16
CA ARG A 754 39.96 -6.16 -15.77
C ARG A 754 39.90 -7.25 -14.71
N LYS A 755 39.56 -8.47 -15.13
CA LYS A 755 39.48 -9.61 -14.22
C LYS A 755 40.87 -10.24 -14.07
N VAL A 756 41.41 -10.26 -12.85
CA VAL A 756 42.70 -10.89 -12.50
C VAL A 756 42.47 -11.79 -11.29
N GLY A 757 42.81 -13.07 -11.40
CA GLY A 757 42.63 -14.02 -10.28
C GLY A 757 41.19 -14.21 -9.80
N GLY A 758 40.19 -13.90 -10.64
CA GLY A 758 38.78 -13.97 -10.27
C GLY A 758 38.16 -12.65 -9.82
N GLU A 759 38.97 -11.64 -9.48
CA GLU A 759 38.53 -10.35 -8.97
C GLU A 759 38.63 -9.24 -10.02
N TRP A 760 37.75 -8.24 -9.91
CA TRP A 760 37.76 -7.06 -10.79
C TRP A 760 38.68 -5.99 -10.22
N GLN A 761 39.81 -5.75 -10.91
CA GLN A 761 40.81 -4.76 -10.53
C GLN A 761 40.90 -3.64 -11.58
N THR A 762 41.12 -2.41 -11.13
CA THR A 762 41.26 -1.25 -12.02
C THR A 762 42.48 -1.40 -12.94
N SER A 763 42.29 -1.19 -14.24
CA SER A 763 43.34 -1.25 -15.26
C SER A 763 43.74 0.16 -15.67
N THR A 764 44.97 0.57 -15.33
CA THR A 764 45.53 1.87 -15.73
C THR A 764 45.62 2.04 -17.24
N GLN A 765 46.05 1.00 -17.96
CA GLN A 765 46.17 1.03 -19.42
C GLN A 765 44.81 1.22 -20.11
N LEU A 766 43.81 0.39 -19.78
CA LEU A 766 42.48 0.49 -20.38
C LEU A 766 41.79 1.81 -20.01
N THR A 767 41.99 2.26 -18.76
CA THR A 767 41.48 3.56 -18.31
C THR A 767 42.14 4.71 -19.08
N GLY A 768 43.45 4.66 -19.31
CA GLY A 768 44.18 5.67 -20.10
C GLY A 768 43.67 5.76 -21.54
N VAL A 769 43.47 4.61 -22.21
CA VAL A 769 42.87 4.56 -23.56
C VAL A 769 41.46 5.13 -23.56
N TYR A 770 40.64 4.78 -22.57
CA TYR A 770 39.28 5.30 -22.45
C TYR A 770 39.24 6.81 -22.27
N MET A 771 40.15 7.37 -21.47
CA MET A 771 40.26 8.82 -21.28
C MET A 771 40.65 9.54 -22.57
N THR A 772 41.60 8.99 -23.33
CA THR A 772 41.97 9.53 -24.65
C THR A 772 40.76 9.57 -25.60
N LEU A 773 39.97 8.48 -25.63
CA LEU A 773 38.75 8.41 -26.44
C LEU A 773 37.69 9.41 -25.98
N LEU A 774 37.45 9.54 -24.67
CA LEU A 774 36.51 10.52 -24.13
C LEU A 774 36.93 11.97 -24.43
N GLU A 775 38.23 12.26 -24.38
CA GLU A 775 38.76 13.58 -24.72
C GLU A 775 38.57 13.89 -26.21
N ASP A 776 38.84 12.92 -27.07
CA ASP A 776 38.60 13.02 -28.52
C ASP A 776 37.11 13.24 -28.81
N MET A 777 36.23 12.45 -28.18
CA MET A 777 34.78 12.62 -28.29
C MET A 777 34.31 14.00 -27.82
N ALA A 778 34.89 14.54 -26.75
CA ALA A 778 34.55 15.87 -26.25
C ALA A 778 35.00 17.00 -27.22
N LYS A 779 36.16 16.83 -27.86
CA LYS A 779 36.73 17.81 -28.80
C LYS A 779 36.08 17.75 -30.18
N ASN A 780 36.02 16.56 -30.76
CA ASN A 780 35.69 16.32 -32.16
C ASN A 780 34.26 15.80 -32.36
N GLY A 781 33.61 15.32 -31.30
CA GLY A 781 32.32 14.66 -31.38
C GLY A 781 32.44 13.20 -31.81
N VAL A 782 31.31 12.49 -31.82
CA VAL A 782 31.25 11.07 -32.19
C VAL A 782 30.13 10.82 -33.20
N THR A 783 30.38 9.98 -34.20
CA THR A 783 29.34 9.52 -35.12
C THR A 783 28.82 8.15 -34.73
N PHE A 784 27.52 7.95 -34.92
CA PHE A 784 26.83 6.67 -34.77
C PHE A 784 26.12 6.28 -36.08
N GLN A 785 26.52 6.87 -37.20
CA GLN A 785 25.93 6.56 -38.49
C GLN A 785 26.08 5.06 -38.81
N GLY A 786 24.98 4.44 -39.23
CA GLY A 786 24.94 3.01 -39.55
C GLY A 786 24.76 2.08 -38.34
N GLN A 787 24.81 2.61 -37.12
CA GLN A 787 24.55 1.84 -35.89
C GLN A 787 23.05 1.67 -35.66
N ASN A 788 22.64 0.45 -35.31
CA ASN A 788 21.27 0.09 -34.95
C ASN A 788 21.19 -0.17 -33.44
N ALA A 789 20.40 0.62 -32.72
CA ALA A 789 20.31 0.57 -31.27
C ALA A 789 18.89 0.22 -30.80
N LEU A 790 18.78 -0.68 -29.81
CA LEU A 790 17.56 -0.94 -29.06
C LEU A 790 17.71 -0.44 -27.62
N LEU A 791 16.83 0.46 -27.19
CA LEU A 791 16.83 1.02 -25.84
C LEU A 791 15.49 0.76 -25.16
N THR A 792 15.57 0.29 -23.91
CA THR A 792 14.40 0.14 -23.04
C THR A 792 14.53 1.06 -21.81
N GLY A 793 13.40 1.42 -21.18
CA GLY A 793 13.40 2.34 -20.04
C GLY A 793 13.63 3.81 -20.42
N VAL A 794 13.25 4.22 -21.64
CA VAL A 794 13.47 5.57 -22.18
C VAL A 794 12.41 6.57 -21.70
N GLY A 795 12.25 6.71 -20.38
CA GLY A 795 11.29 7.64 -19.77
C GLY A 795 11.75 9.11 -19.84
N LYS A 796 10.81 10.05 -19.61
CA LYS A 796 11.14 11.47 -19.43
C LYS A 796 12.10 11.64 -18.24
N GLY A 797 13.20 12.35 -18.44
CA GLY A 797 14.22 12.57 -17.40
C GLY A 797 15.10 11.35 -17.09
N SER A 798 15.04 10.29 -17.91
CA SER A 798 15.87 9.10 -17.73
C SER A 798 17.25 9.25 -18.38
N ILE A 799 18.24 8.50 -17.88
CA ILE A 799 19.57 8.39 -18.50
C ILE A 799 19.46 7.85 -19.93
N ALA A 800 18.62 6.83 -20.14
CA ALA A 800 18.42 6.22 -21.45
C ALA A 800 17.88 7.22 -22.50
N LEU A 801 17.12 8.24 -22.08
CA LEU A 801 16.68 9.31 -22.97
C LEU A 801 17.85 10.19 -23.44
N GLU A 802 18.76 10.58 -22.55
CA GLU A 802 19.93 11.38 -22.95
C GLU A 802 20.85 10.57 -23.87
N VAL A 803 21.01 9.26 -23.62
CA VAL A 803 21.72 8.36 -24.53
C VAL A 803 21.02 8.26 -25.89
N ALA A 804 19.69 8.14 -25.91
CA ALA A 804 18.92 8.12 -27.17
C ALA A 804 19.12 9.42 -27.98
N LYS A 805 19.15 10.58 -27.32
CA LYS A 805 19.43 11.87 -27.97
C LYS A 805 20.82 11.88 -28.61
N GLY A 806 21.84 11.43 -27.88
CA GLY A 806 23.22 11.34 -28.41
C GLY A 806 23.33 10.40 -29.61
N LEU A 807 22.69 9.23 -29.55
CA LEU A 807 22.66 8.28 -30.66
C LEU A 807 21.97 8.87 -31.90
N LEU A 808 20.82 9.51 -31.73
CA LEU A 808 20.09 10.18 -32.82
C LEU A 808 20.87 11.36 -33.42
N ALA A 809 21.54 12.16 -32.58
CA ALA A 809 22.41 13.25 -33.02
C ALA A 809 23.65 12.76 -33.78
N GLY A 810 24.14 11.56 -33.47
CA GLY A 810 25.20 10.91 -34.23
C GLY A 810 24.73 10.15 -35.48
N GLY A 811 23.43 10.15 -35.82
CA GLY A 811 22.93 9.50 -37.04
C GLY A 811 22.51 8.03 -36.89
N ALA A 812 22.32 7.53 -35.67
CA ALA A 812 21.92 6.14 -35.42
C ALA A 812 20.45 5.85 -35.80
N ARG A 813 20.15 4.57 -36.04
CA ARG A 813 18.78 4.05 -36.12
C ARG A 813 18.38 3.48 -34.77
N VAL A 814 17.45 4.12 -34.10
CA VAL A 814 17.12 3.85 -32.70
C VAL A 814 15.71 3.30 -32.59
N VAL A 815 15.57 2.13 -31.98
CA VAL A 815 14.29 1.58 -31.52
C VAL A 815 14.19 1.83 -30.02
N ILE A 816 13.14 2.52 -29.60
CA ILE A 816 12.84 2.75 -28.20
C ILE A 816 11.54 2.09 -27.81
N THR A 817 11.51 1.58 -26.59
CA THR A 817 10.32 0.94 -26.03
C THR A 817 9.67 1.84 -24.98
N THR A 818 8.34 1.89 -24.94
CA THR A 818 7.60 2.58 -23.88
C THR A 818 6.51 1.70 -23.28
N SER A 819 6.44 1.67 -21.95
CA SER A 819 5.35 0.98 -21.23
C SER A 819 4.09 1.85 -21.15
N SER A 820 4.22 3.18 -21.21
CA SER A 820 3.14 4.17 -21.12
C SER A 820 2.78 4.74 -22.49
N TYR A 821 2.38 3.88 -23.43
CA TYR A 821 2.07 4.29 -24.80
C TYR A 821 0.79 5.15 -24.85
N SER A 822 0.93 6.40 -25.29
CA SER A 822 -0.16 7.37 -25.40
C SER A 822 0.19 8.43 -26.44
N ARG A 823 -0.79 9.24 -26.87
CA ARG A 823 -0.52 10.37 -27.77
C ARG A 823 0.50 11.35 -27.18
N ALA A 824 0.36 11.72 -25.90
CA ALA A 824 1.29 12.62 -25.22
C ALA A 824 2.73 12.06 -25.21
N THR A 825 2.87 10.75 -24.99
CA THR A 825 4.16 10.05 -25.04
C THR A 825 4.77 10.08 -26.45
N LEU A 826 3.95 9.88 -27.49
CA LEU A 826 4.41 9.95 -28.88
C LEU A 826 4.80 11.36 -29.30
N ASP A 827 4.03 12.37 -28.90
CA ASP A 827 4.34 13.77 -29.16
C ASP A 827 5.65 14.17 -28.47
N PHE A 828 5.89 13.69 -27.25
CA PHE A 828 7.17 13.86 -26.56
C PHE A 828 8.35 13.30 -27.39
N TYR A 829 8.29 12.04 -27.84
CA TYR A 829 9.38 11.46 -28.64
C TYR A 829 9.51 12.09 -30.03
N LYS A 830 8.41 12.54 -30.62
CA LYS A 830 8.43 13.34 -31.85
C LYS A 830 9.23 14.61 -31.63
N THR A 831 8.98 15.36 -30.56
CA THR A 831 9.76 16.57 -30.22
C THR A 831 11.23 16.25 -29.99
N ILE A 832 11.56 15.12 -29.36
CA ILE A 832 12.95 14.69 -29.24
C ILE A 832 13.59 14.51 -30.63
N PHE A 833 12.96 13.74 -31.52
CA PHE A 833 13.48 13.54 -32.87
C PHE A 833 13.58 14.85 -33.66
N GLN A 834 12.61 15.75 -33.52
CA GLN A 834 12.65 17.10 -34.10
C GLN A 834 13.87 17.90 -33.64
N ASN A 835 14.25 17.77 -32.37
CA ASN A 835 15.34 18.55 -31.79
C ASN A 835 16.73 17.96 -32.10
N VAL A 836 16.88 16.64 -32.19
CA VAL A 836 18.21 16.01 -32.27
C VAL A 836 18.42 15.04 -33.43
N GLY A 837 17.37 14.69 -34.18
CA GLY A 837 17.46 13.73 -35.28
C GLY A 837 18.37 14.21 -36.40
N ALA A 838 19.57 13.61 -36.50
CA ALA A 838 20.55 13.97 -37.52
C ALA A 838 20.27 13.29 -38.88
N ARG A 839 21.07 13.63 -39.89
CA ARG A 839 20.98 13.03 -41.22
C ARG A 839 21.14 11.51 -41.15
N GLY A 840 20.15 10.80 -41.70
CA GLY A 840 20.12 9.33 -41.70
C GLY A 840 19.65 8.69 -40.39
N ALA A 841 19.43 9.48 -39.34
CA ALA A 841 18.86 8.99 -38.09
C ALA A 841 17.39 8.58 -38.28
N THR A 842 16.98 7.55 -37.57
CA THR A 842 15.56 7.15 -37.48
C THR A 842 15.23 6.82 -36.03
N LEU A 843 14.02 7.16 -35.60
CA LEU A 843 13.50 6.79 -34.30
C LEU A 843 12.23 5.97 -34.48
N THR A 844 12.23 4.73 -33.98
CA THR A 844 11.05 3.87 -33.94
C THR A 844 10.60 3.70 -32.50
N VAL A 845 9.36 4.09 -32.20
CA VAL A 845 8.75 3.97 -30.87
C VAL A 845 7.73 2.86 -30.87
N VAL A 846 7.86 1.90 -29.95
CA VAL A 846 6.94 0.76 -29.83
C VAL A 846 6.40 0.63 -28.39
N PRO A 847 5.12 0.24 -28.22
CA PRO A 847 4.64 -0.20 -26.92
C PRO A 847 5.33 -1.52 -26.54
N PHE A 848 5.67 -1.67 -25.26
CA PHE A 848 6.41 -2.84 -24.81
C PHE A 848 6.30 -3.00 -23.29
N ASN A 849 6.12 -4.24 -22.85
CA ASN A 849 6.22 -4.64 -21.47
C ASN A 849 7.45 -5.53 -21.24
N GLY A 850 8.46 -4.98 -20.56
CA GLY A 850 9.68 -5.72 -20.20
C GLY A 850 9.45 -6.91 -19.27
N ALA A 851 8.30 -7.01 -18.59
CA ALA A 851 7.93 -8.16 -17.76
C ALA A 851 7.23 -9.28 -18.56
N SER A 852 6.70 -9.00 -19.75
CA SER A 852 6.10 -10.00 -20.63
C SER A 852 7.17 -10.76 -21.41
N LYS A 853 7.12 -12.10 -21.35
CA LYS A 853 8.00 -12.96 -22.17
C LYS A 853 7.65 -12.85 -23.66
N GLU A 854 6.36 -12.75 -23.96
CA GLU A 854 5.86 -12.67 -25.33
C GLU A 854 6.31 -11.38 -26.00
N ASP A 855 6.20 -10.24 -25.31
CA ASP A 855 6.64 -8.95 -25.84
C ASP A 855 8.14 -8.96 -26.17
N VAL A 856 8.98 -9.58 -25.33
CA VAL A 856 10.43 -9.71 -25.58
C VAL A 856 10.68 -10.44 -26.89
N GLN A 857 9.99 -11.56 -27.12
CA GLN A 857 10.14 -12.34 -28.34
C GLN A 857 9.59 -11.59 -29.57
N ASN A 858 8.40 -11.01 -29.45
CA ASN A 858 7.72 -10.31 -30.54
C ASN A 858 8.49 -9.05 -30.95
N LEU A 859 9.06 -8.31 -30.00
CA LEU A 859 9.90 -7.15 -30.26
C LEU A 859 11.14 -7.51 -31.09
N VAL A 860 11.89 -8.54 -30.66
CA VAL A 860 13.10 -8.97 -31.39
C VAL A 860 12.73 -9.47 -32.79
N THR A 861 11.66 -10.24 -32.91
CA THR A 861 11.13 -10.72 -34.19
C THR A 861 10.81 -9.55 -35.11
N TYR A 862 10.07 -8.56 -34.63
CA TYR A 862 9.74 -7.34 -35.37
C TYR A 862 10.97 -6.56 -35.85
N ILE A 863 11.98 -6.39 -35.00
CA ILE A 863 13.22 -5.68 -35.35
C ILE A 863 13.96 -6.40 -36.50
N TYR A 864 14.10 -7.72 -36.43
CA TYR A 864 14.90 -8.47 -37.40
C TYR A 864 14.14 -8.86 -38.67
N GLU A 865 12.83 -9.06 -38.59
CA GLU A 865 12.01 -9.50 -39.72
C GLU A 865 11.30 -8.34 -40.42
N THR A 866 10.67 -7.45 -39.66
CA THR A 866 9.90 -6.32 -40.21
C THR A 866 10.78 -5.11 -40.47
N LEU A 867 11.55 -4.64 -39.48
CA LEU A 867 12.45 -3.50 -39.67
C LEU A 867 13.71 -3.86 -40.46
N ARG A 868 14.02 -5.16 -40.56
CA ARG A 868 15.25 -5.68 -41.18
C ARG A 868 16.50 -5.02 -40.62
N MET A 869 16.49 -4.77 -39.31
CA MET A 869 17.60 -4.19 -38.57
C MET A 869 18.38 -5.30 -37.85
N ASP A 870 19.69 -5.30 -38.01
CA ASP A 870 20.61 -6.12 -37.22
C ASP A 870 21.20 -5.26 -36.11
N LEU A 871 20.96 -5.62 -34.84
CA LEU A 871 21.28 -4.77 -33.70
C LEU A 871 22.78 -4.72 -33.42
N ASP A 872 23.30 -3.52 -33.23
CA ASP A 872 24.68 -3.23 -32.79
C ASP A 872 24.74 -2.87 -31.30
N ILE A 873 23.73 -2.18 -30.79
CA ILE A 873 23.70 -1.66 -29.42
C ILE A 873 22.40 -2.08 -28.74
N LEU A 874 22.49 -2.60 -27.52
CA LEU A 874 21.34 -2.92 -26.67
C LEU A 874 21.51 -2.31 -25.28
N ILE A 875 20.54 -1.48 -24.88
CA ILE A 875 20.51 -0.80 -23.58
C ILE A 875 19.22 -1.19 -22.84
N PRO A 876 19.23 -2.28 -22.05
CA PRO A 876 18.07 -2.78 -21.34
C PRO A 876 17.86 -2.06 -20.00
N PHE A 877 17.56 -0.75 -20.01
CA PHE A 877 17.40 0.06 -18.77
C PHE A 877 15.96 0.10 -18.23
N ALA A 878 15.03 -0.71 -18.77
CA ALA A 878 13.69 -0.82 -18.21
C ALA A 878 13.73 -1.37 -16.79
N ALA A 879 13.14 -0.63 -15.85
CA ALA A 879 13.06 -1.00 -14.44
C ALA A 879 11.68 -0.65 -13.88
N ILE A 880 11.26 -1.40 -12.86
CA ILE A 880 10.05 -1.13 -12.07
C ILE A 880 10.51 -0.66 -10.70
N SER A 881 10.05 0.51 -10.26
CA SER A 881 10.43 1.07 -8.97
C SER A 881 9.83 0.25 -7.82
N VAL A 882 10.72 -0.14 -6.90
CA VAL A 882 10.42 -0.86 -5.65
C VAL A 882 11.13 -0.12 -4.53
N VAL A 883 10.37 0.44 -3.59
CA VAL A 883 10.86 1.31 -2.51
C VAL A 883 10.26 0.86 -1.19
N GLY A 884 11.08 0.84 -0.13
CA GLY A 884 10.61 0.56 1.23
C GLY A 884 10.28 -0.89 1.52
N LYS A 885 10.72 -1.83 0.67
CA LYS A 885 10.55 -3.27 0.91
C LYS A 885 11.82 -3.85 1.52
N GLN A 886 11.69 -4.39 2.72
CA GLN A 886 12.70 -5.22 3.36
C GLN A 886 12.52 -6.70 2.96
N ILE A 887 13.32 -7.60 3.52
CA ILE A 887 13.34 -9.01 3.13
C ILE A 887 12.04 -9.76 3.46
N ASP A 888 11.33 -9.32 4.49
CA ASP A 888 10.02 -9.81 4.94
C ASP A 888 8.84 -9.28 4.12
N ASP A 889 9.04 -8.16 3.40
CA ASP A 889 8.00 -7.46 2.62
C ASP A 889 8.11 -7.67 1.10
N ILE A 890 8.87 -8.68 0.66
CA ILE A 890 8.97 -9.05 -0.76
C ILE A 890 7.61 -9.61 -1.22
N ASP A 891 7.01 -8.98 -2.21
CA ASP A 891 5.67 -9.30 -2.73
C ASP A 891 5.67 -9.50 -4.26
N ASP A 892 4.47 -9.71 -4.80
CA ASP A 892 4.19 -9.86 -6.23
C ASP A 892 4.76 -8.72 -7.10
N ARG A 893 4.80 -7.48 -6.59
CA ARG A 893 5.41 -6.33 -7.26
C ARG A 893 6.93 -6.43 -7.31
N ALA A 894 7.58 -6.86 -6.23
CA ALA A 894 9.03 -7.06 -6.21
C ALA A 894 9.43 -8.19 -7.17
N GLU A 895 8.64 -9.26 -7.24
CA GLU A 895 8.87 -10.39 -8.15
C GLU A 895 8.76 -9.98 -9.62
N VAL A 896 7.73 -9.23 -10.01
CA VAL A 896 7.60 -8.77 -11.39
C VAL A 896 8.68 -7.76 -11.77
N ALA A 897 9.14 -6.94 -10.81
CA ALA A 897 10.29 -6.07 -11.01
C ALA A 897 11.57 -6.88 -11.27
N PHE A 898 11.83 -7.92 -10.49
CA PHE A 898 12.96 -8.83 -10.70
C PHE A 898 12.87 -9.55 -12.05
N ARG A 899 11.66 -10.00 -12.44
CA ARG A 899 11.40 -10.59 -13.75
C ARG A 899 11.77 -9.63 -14.87
N ALA A 900 11.37 -8.36 -14.79
CA ALA A 900 11.67 -7.35 -15.80
C ALA A 900 13.17 -6.99 -15.86
N MET A 901 13.83 -6.81 -14.72
CA MET A 901 15.20 -6.29 -14.64
C MET A 901 16.29 -7.35 -14.83
N LEU A 902 15.99 -8.64 -14.63
CA LEU A 902 16.98 -9.71 -14.78
C LEU A 902 16.50 -10.81 -15.74
N THR A 903 15.44 -11.53 -15.36
CA THR A 903 15.03 -12.74 -16.08
C THR A 903 14.71 -12.44 -17.55
N ASN A 904 13.94 -11.38 -17.79
CA ASN A 904 13.57 -10.99 -19.15
C ASN A 904 14.66 -10.22 -19.89
N VAL A 905 15.61 -9.58 -19.18
CA VAL A 905 16.83 -9.06 -19.82
C VAL A 905 17.63 -10.23 -20.41
N VAL A 906 17.84 -11.31 -19.65
CA VAL A 906 18.51 -12.52 -20.16
C VAL A 906 17.73 -13.13 -21.33
N ARG A 907 16.39 -13.19 -21.27
CA ARG A 907 15.57 -13.67 -22.40
C ARG A 907 15.70 -12.78 -23.63
N LEU A 908 15.79 -11.46 -23.47
CA LEU A 908 16.00 -10.51 -24.56
C LEU A 908 17.35 -10.75 -25.24
N LEU A 909 18.41 -10.95 -24.46
CA LEU A 909 19.73 -11.33 -24.98
C LEU A 909 19.67 -12.68 -25.72
N GLY A 910 18.99 -13.66 -25.14
CA GLY A 910 18.79 -14.98 -25.74
C GLY A 910 18.05 -14.91 -27.08
N ALA A 911 17.00 -14.09 -27.16
CA ALA A 911 16.23 -13.89 -28.39
C ALA A 911 17.08 -13.24 -29.50
N VAL A 912 17.86 -12.19 -29.18
CA VAL A 912 18.78 -11.56 -30.14
C VAL A 912 19.83 -12.57 -30.61
N LYS A 913 20.43 -13.34 -29.69
CA LYS A 913 21.39 -14.40 -30.02
C LYS A 913 20.79 -15.46 -30.94
N ALA A 914 19.57 -15.91 -30.64
CA ALA A 914 18.90 -16.95 -31.42
C ALA A 914 18.68 -16.50 -32.87
N VAL A 915 18.19 -15.27 -33.07
CA VAL A 915 17.96 -14.73 -34.42
C VAL A 915 19.26 -14.51 -35.18
N LYS A 916 20.31 -13.93 -34.55
CA LYS A 916 21.61 -13.78 -35.20
C LYS A 916 22.23 -15.12 -35.59
N ALA A 917 22.15 -16.14 -34.72
CA ALA A 917 22.63 -17.48 -35.00
C ALA A 917 21.87 -18.13 -36.17
N ALA A 918 20.53 -18.01 -36.18
CA ALA A 918 19.69 -18.53 -37.26
C ALA A 918 19.99 -17.86 -38.62
N LYS A 919 20.38 -16.59 -38.61
CA LYS A 919 20.79 -15.83 -39.81
C LYS A 919 22.29 -15.93 -40.13
N HIS A 920 23.05 -16.77 -39.41
CA HIS A 920 24.51 -16.94 -39.56
C HIS A 920 25.33 -15.64 -39.42
N ILE A 921 24.88 -14.71 -38.58
CA ILE A 921 25.58 -13.44 -38.31
C ILE A 921 26.63 -13.66 -37.21
N VAL A 922 27.89 -13.86 -37.62
CA VAL A 922 29.02 -14.12 -36.70
C VAL A 922 29.99 -12.95 -36.54
N SER A 923 29.94 -11.96 -37.43
CA SER A 923 30.91 -10.85 -37.51
C SER A 923 30.36 -9.49 -37.04
N ARG A 924 29.10 -9.44 -36.59
CA ARG A 924 28.44 -8.20 -36.12
C ARG A 924 27.86 -8.40 -34.72
N PRO A 925 28.71 -8.32 -33.66
CA PRO A 925 28.25 -8.50 -32.28
C PRO A 925 27.34 -7.35 -31.85
N THR A 926 26.35 -7.66 -31.00
CA THR A 926 25.60 -6.62 -30.28
C THR A 926 26.31 -6.28 -28.97
N VAL A 927 26.72 -5.04 -28.80
CA VAL A 927 27.23 -4.49 -27.55
C VAL A 927 26.06 -4.25 -26.60
N VAL A 928 26.11 -4.87 -25.42
CA VAL A 928 25.07 -4.75 -24.40
C VAL A 928 25.59 -3.87 -23.25
N LEU A 929 24.91 -2.76 -22.98
CA LEU A 929 25.22 -1.87 -21.87
C LEU A 929 24.31 -2.21 -20.68
N LEU A 930 24.82 -2.96 -19.70
CA LEU A 930 24.05 -3.38 -18.54
C LEU A 930 24.09 -2.31 -17.42
N PRO A 931 22.93 -1.94 -16.84
CA PRO A 931 22.87 -1.01 -15.71
C PRO A 931 23.22 -1.74 -14.40
N LEU A 932 24.51 -1.88 -14.11
CA LEU A 932 24.97 -2.47 -12.85
C LEU A 932 24.94 -1.45 -11.71
N SER A 933 24.75 -1.94 -10.48
CA SER A 933 24.83 -1.13 -9.26
C SER A 933 26.12 -1.48 -8.50
N PRO A 934 26.91 -0.50 -8.02
CA PRO A 934 28.00 -0.77 -7.08
C PRO A 934 27.47 -1.11 -5.66
N ASN A 935 26.19 -0.84 -5.40
CA ASN A 935 25.56 -1.04 -4.10
C ASN A 935 24.62 -2.25 -4.16
N HIS A 936 25.06 -3.38 -3.57
CA HIS A 936 24.26 -4.61 -3.45
C HIS A 936 23.85 -4.80 -1.99
N GLY A 937 22.62 -4.41 -1.63
CA GLY A 937 22.11 -4.52 -0.25
C GLY A 937 22.76 -3.57 0.76
N VAL A 938 23.43 -2.49 0.29
CA VAL A 938 24.02 -1.45 1.14
C VAL A 938 22.93 -0.56 1.76
N PHE A 939 21.91 -0.25 0.98
CA PHE A 939 20.69 0.44 1.40
C PHE A 939 19.53 -0.55 1.48
N GLY A 940 18.53 -0.29 2.33
CA GLY A 940 17.37 -1.18 2.52
C GLY A 940 17.61 -2.34 3.50
N LYS A 941 18.53 -2.16 4.44
CA LYS A 941 18.68 -3.05 5.60
C LYS A 941 17.59 -2.82 6.63
#